data_AF-M4CC57-F1
#
_entry.id   AF-M4CC57-F1
#
_cell.length_a   1.000
_cell.length_b   1.000
_cell.length_c   1.000
_cell.angle_alpha   90.00
_cell.angle_beta   90.00
_cell.angle_gamma   90.00
#
_symmetry.space_group_name_H-M   'P 1'
#
loop_
_entity.id
_entity.type
_entity.pdbx_description
1 polymer ?
#
loop_
_entity_poly.entity_id
_entity_poly.type
_entity_poly.pdbx_seq_one_letter_code
_entity_poly.pdbx_strand_id
1 'polypeptide(L)'
;MTSHYRKTISIVSLLFCLFITSASARSFIRQYTDDFNTNLQQENGAGPNPNLGEANYEDKYQEISSRDYKVSASNAVKGLRDRPPSSYTLKMESFNTLLKSNYAERYESRPFAVGGYNWTLVVYPNGNKKDSGSGYLSLYVAIDNSTLVGAQQEVLADLRFYVFNNNERKYFTIQDTTVRRFNVFKTMWGFSQVLPVDTFKDTKNGYLYDGDHCEFGVDVIIPSIAENSELFSVTEKFFNPTSTWTIRGFSTLLKDSYLSDVFSIGGRNWNIQVYPNGRGSGEGKFISMFLNLNEKEKLRPYEKVYVRAKLRVLNQRKLNNVQRQLDSWYNRAVASWGFNQFISFDDLRDSSKGFLVNDVLMVQVEMEAVSSTKSLIVYPNGYRQDSGSGFISLYVAIDNSTLVEAHQEVFADLRFYVFKNNERKYFTIQDTHAWRYNIFKTMWGFSQVLPLATFRDPSNGYLYDEDHCEFGVDVTIHSPFQSSELFSVARNFDKPRFSWTIRSFSALVGDTYFSDTFSVGGRNWNIQVNPSGRATREGRALSMYLLLNANEKNNKESFVITPNIFTCNLLVKALCKKNDVESAYKVLDEIPEMEENGAGPNPNVGEVNYVDKLQEISSRDYKVSASNAVKGLRDRPPSSYTLKMESFNTLLKSNYAERYESRPFAVGGYNWTLVVYPNGNKKDSGSGYLSLYVAIDNSTLVAAHQEVLADLRFYIFNNNERKYFTIQDTTVWRFNVFKTMWGFSQVLPVDTFKDPKNGYLYDGDHCEFGVDVIIPSIAENSELFSATEKFYNPTFTWTIRGFSTLLKDMYSSDVFTIGGRSWNIQVYPNGRGEGEGKFLSMFLKLNGEEKLRPYEKVYVRAKLRVLNQSKLNNVQNQLDSWFSRAVPSWGFRKLISFDDLRDSSKGFLVNDMLMVQVEMEAVSSTKYFP
;
A
#
# COMPACT_ATOMS: atom_id res chain seq x y z
N MET A 1 60.39 2.18 -15.74
CA MET A 1 60.83 1.27 -14.66
C MET A 1 59.64 1.08 -13.73
N THR A 2 58.83 0.04 -13.92
CA THR A 2 59.01 -1.35 -13.47
C THR A 2 58.92 -1.54 -11.95
N SER A 3 57.92 -2.37 -11.58
CA SER A 3 57.94 -3.26 -10.41
C SER A 3 57.87 -2.61 -9.04
N HIS A 4 56.68 -2.60 -8.42
CA HIS A 4 56.45 -3.13 -7.07
C HIS A 4 55.01 -2.88 -6.61
N TYR A 5 54.01 -3.63 -7.09
CA TYR A 5 52.72 -3.83 -6.38
C TYR A 5 52.02 -5.11 -6.89
N ARG A 6 52.70 -6.25 -6.71
CA ARG A 6 52.13 -7.61 -6.73
C ARG A 6 52.92 -8.46 -5.74
N LYS A 7 52.61 -8.38 -4.44
CA LYS A 7 52.96 -9.38 -3.41
C LYS A 7 52.48 -8.96 -2.00
N THR A 8 51.17 -8.76 -1.81
CA THR A 8 50.61 -8.63 -0.44
C THR A 8 49.15 -9.08 -0.30
N ILE A 9 48.70 -10.09 -1.05
CA ILE A 9 47.41 -10.78 -0.81
C ILE A 9 47.60 -12.29 -0.93
N SER A 10 48.60 -12.84 -0.23
CA SER A 10 48.83 -14.30 -0.21
C SER A 10 49.31 -14.82 1.15
N ILE A 11 49.12 -14.06 2.25
CA ILE A 11 49.64 -14.43 3.58
C ILE A 11 48.57 -14.52 4.68
N VAL A 12 47.28 -14.29 4.41
CA VAL A 12 46.22 -14.42 5.44
C VAL A 12 45.33 -15.67 5.27
N SER A 13 45.45 -16.40 4.16
CA SER A 13 44.67 -17.64 3.92
C SER A 13 45.36 -18.92 4.42
N LEU A 14 46.48 -18.81 5.15
CA LEU A 14 47.29 -19.94 5.61
C LEU A 14 47.23 -20.20 7.13
N LEU A 15 46.29 -19.56 7.85
CA LEU A 15 46.16 -19.66 9.31
C LEU A 15 44.83 -20.21 9.84
N PHE A 16 43.95 -20.76 8.99
CA PHE A 16 42.68 -21.36 9.48
C PHE A 16 42.45 -22.84 9.14
N CYS A 17 43.43 -23.49 8.50
CA CYS A 17 43.41 -24.94 8.27
C CYS A 17 44.66 -25.56 8.86
N LEU A 18 44.63 -25.87 10.17
CA LEU A 18 45.37 -26.93 10.84
C LEU A 18 45.13 -26.79 12.34
N PHE A 19 44.16 -27.53 12.88
CA PHE A 19 44.26 -28.29 14.14
C PHE A 19 42.90 -28.96 14.41
N ILE A 20 42.69 -30.08 13.71
CA ILE A 20 41.89 -31.19 14.24
C ILE A 20 42.87 -32.13 14.95
N THR A 21 42.40 -32.73 16.05
CA THR A 21 42.91 -33.90 16.79
C THR A 21 43.65 -33.65 18.11
N SER A 22 42.93 -33.84 19.22
CA SER A 22 43.38 -34.72 20.31
C SER A 22 42.17 -35.26 21.06
N ALA A 23 42.05 -36.58 21.06
CA ALA A 23 40.96 -37.39 21.62
C ALA A 23 41.05 -37.55 23.15
N SER A 24 39.94 -37.89 23.81
CA SER A 24 39.81 -39.19 24.51
C SER A 24 38.44 -39.33 25.19
N ALA A 25 37.97 -40.58 25.24
CA ALA A 25 36.65 -41.04 25.66
C ALA A 25 36.54 -41.35 27.16
N ARG A 26 35.30 -41.40 27.68
CA ARG A 26 34.71 -42.44 28.59
C ARG A 26 33.36 -41.91 29.15
N SER A 27 32.21 -42.48 28.76
CA SER A 27 31.48 -43.66 29.32
C SER A 27 30.61 -43.29 30.55
N PHE A 28 29.39 -43.76 30.83
CA PHE A 28 28.66 -45.00 30.54
C PHE A 28 27.22 -44.89 31.14
N ILE A 29 26.26 -45.66 30.57
CA ILE A 29 25.20 -46.48 31.26
C ILE A 29 23.79 -45.93 31.63
N ARG A 30 22.79 -46.68 31.09
CA ARG A 30 21.39 -47.02 31.52
C ARG A 30 20.31 -45.93 31.51
N GLN A 31 19.03 -46.18 31.19
CA GLN A 31 18.17 -47.39 31.09
C GLN A 31 16.95 -46.98 30.22
N TYR A 32 16.46 -47.80 29.25
CA TYR A 32 15.18 -48.56 29.28
C TYR A 32 13.94 -47.77 29.79
N THR A 33 12.74 -47.80 29.20
CA THR A 33 11.98 -48.87 28.53
C THR A 33 10.70 -48.23 27.94
N ASP A 34 10.23 -48.78 26.82
CA ASP A 34 8.85 -49.17 26.47
C ASP A 34 7.68 -48.17 26.60
N ASP A 35 6.95 -47.95 25.50
CA ASP A 35 5.80 -48.84 25.25
C ASP A 35 5.33 -48.87 23.78
N PHE A 36 5.09 -50.13 23.38
CA PHE A 36 4.43 -50.72 22.21
C PHE A 36 3.01 -50.12 21.95
N ASN A 37 2.26 -50.28 20.86
CA ASN A 37 2.21 -51.20 19.72
C ASN A 37 1.10 -50.65 18.77
N THR A 38 1.20 -50.86 17.46
CA THR A 38 0.19 -51.62 16.66
C THR A 38 0.47 -51.58 15.15
N ASN A 39 0.98 -52.70 14.63
CA ASN A 39 0.59 -53.47 13.42
C ASN A 39 0.16 -52.71 12.15
N LEU A 40 0.97 -52.78 11.08
CA LEU A 40 0.97 -53.80 10.01
C LEU A 40 -0.19 -53.65 9.00
N GLN A 41 0.16 -53.25 7.77
CA GLN A 41 -0.08 -54.10 6.59
C GLN A 41 0.84 -53.69 5.43
N GLN A 42 1.66 -54.65 4.99
CA GLN A 42 2.35 -54.67 3.71
C GLN A 42 1.34 -54.90 2.59
N GLU A 43 1.57 -54.28 1.43
CA GLU A 43 1.40 -54.98 0.15
C GLU A 43 2.50 -54.57 -0.83
N ASN A 44 2.79 -55.48 -1.75
CA ASN A 44 4.08 -55.70 -2.37
C ASN A 44 4.32 -54.89 -3.66
N GLY A 45 5.61 -54.63 -3.93
CA GLY A 45 6.20 -55.05 -5.21
C GLY A 45 6.40 -54.00 -6.30
N ALA A 46 7.64 -53.50 -6.44
CA ALA A 46 8.22 -53.15 -7.74
C ALA A 46 9.76 -53.20 -7.65
N GLY A 47 10.39 -54.00 -8.52
CA GLY A 47 11.84 -54.19 -8.59
C GLY A 47 12.61 -52.95 -9.11
N PRO A 48 13.94 -52.91 -8.94
CA PRO A 48 14.75 -51.76 -9.31
C PRO A 48 15.02 -51.76 -10.82
N ASN A 49 14.54 -50.73 -11.52
CA ASN A 49 14.94 -50.44 -12.90
C ASN A 49 16.06 -49.38 -12.87
N PRO A 50 17.31 -49.69 -13.26
CA PRO A 50 18.42 -48.77 -13.21
C PRO A 50 18.53 -48.02 -14.53
N ASN A 51 17.88 -46.86 -14.64
CA ASN A 51 18.17 -45.84 -15.67
C ASN A 51 17.60 -44.50 -15.24
N LEU A 52 18.25 -43.85 -14.27
CA LEU A 52 18.03 -42.45 -13.93
C LEU A 52 19.38 -41.83 -13.62
N GLY A 53 19.96 -41.20 -14.63
CA GLY A 53 21.19 -40.44 -14.56
C GLY A 53 21.09 -39.30 -15.56
N GLU A 54 20.11 -38.42 -15.37
CA GLU A 54 20.01 -37.15 -16.09
C GLU A 54 20.87 -36.12 -15.37
N ALA A 55 21.90 -35.67 -16.08
CA ALA A 55 22.80 -34.61 -15.68
C ALA A 55 22.09 -33.25 -15.76
N ASN A 56 21.29 -32.95 -14.74
CA ASN A 56 20.89 -31.58 -14.47
C ASN A 56 22.15 -30.77 -14.16
N TYR A 57 22.51 -29.84 -15.04
CA TYR A 57 23.14 -28.62 -14.54
C TYR A 57 22.05 -27.86 -13.80
N GLU A 58 21.80 -28.26 -12.55
CA GLU A 58 21.08 -27.45 -11.59
C GLU A 58 21.93 -26.19 -11.38
N ASP A 59 21.52 -25.08 -12.00
CA ASP A 59 21.70 -23.81 -11.31
C ASP A 59 21.06 -24.01 -9.93
N LYS A 60 21.90 -24.10 -8.89
CA LYS A 60 21.46 -24.05 -7.49
C LYS A 60 20.89 -22.66 -7.21
N TYR A 61 19.71 -22.38 -7.74
CA TYR A 61 18.72 -21.59 -7.04
C TYR A 61 17.86 -22.61 -6.31
N GLN A 62 18.02 -22.71 -4.98
CA GLN A 62 17.04 -23.40 -4.16
C GLN A 62 15.69 -22.69 -4.37
N GLU A 63 14.86 -23.22 -5.26
CA GLU A 63 13.45 -22.86 -5.36
C GLU A 63 12.77 -23.33 -4.08
N ILE A 64 12.69 -22.46 -3.09
CA ILE A 64 11.83 -22.67 -1.91
C ILE A 64 10.39 -22.42 -2.37
N SER A 65 9.80 -23.50 -2.91
CA SER A 65 8.40 -23.61 -3.27
C SER A 65 7.50 -23.25 -2.06
N SER A 66 6.26 -22.87 -2.34
CA SER A 66 5.18 -22.49 -1.40
C SER A 66 4.93 -23.45 -0.23
N ARG A 67 5.53 -24.65 -0.21
CA ARG A 67 5.21 -25.72 0.75
C ARG A 67 5.72 -25.50 2.18
N ASP A 68 6.70 -24.64 2.40
CA ASP A 68 7.21 -24.38 3.77
C ASP A 68 6.33 -23.41 4.57
N TYR A 69 5.31 -22.83 3.94
CA TYR A 69 4.20 -22.17 4.63
C TYR A 69 2.91 -22.90 4.27
N LYS A 70 2.37 -23.67 5.22
CA LYS A 70 0.95 -24.05 5.19
C LYS A 70 0.10 -22.77 5.24
N VAL A 71 -0.10 -22.12 4.09
CA VAL A 71 -1.18 -21.16 3.92
C VAL A 71 -2.44 -22.00 3.77
N SER A 72 -3.35 -21.82 4.72
CA SER A 72 -4.72 -22.32 4.69
C SER A 72 -5.41 -21.95 3.37
N ALA A 73 -6.47 -22.69 3.03
CA ALA A 73 -7.27 -22.55 1.81
C ALA A 73 -7.28 -21.13 1.21
N SER A 74 -6.91 -21.01 -0.06
CA SER A 74 -6.72 -19.72 -0.74
C SER A 74 -7.93 -18.80 -0.57
N ASN A 75 -7.74 -17.63 0.05
CA ASN A 75 -8.70 -16.52 0.02
C ASN A 75 -8.66 -15.83 -1.37
N ALA A 76 -8.69 -16.63 -2.43
CA ALA A 76 -8.60 -16.15 -3.80
C ALA A 76 -9.94 -15.59 -4.24
N VAL A 77 -9.89 -14.42 -4.83
CA VAL A 77 -11.04 -13.70 -5.34
C VAL A 77 -10.99 -13.74 -6.87
N LYS A 78 -12.07 -14.22 -7.48
CA LYS A 78 -12.19 -14.41 -8.93
C LYS A 78 -13.29 -13.52 -9.51
N GLY A 79 -13.11 -13.05 -10.75
CA GLY A 79 -14.13 -12.23 -11.44
C GLY A 79 -13.80 -11.98 -12.91
N LEU A 80 -14.79 -11.52 -13.67
CA LEU A 80 -14.63 -11.13 -15.08
C LEU A 80 -14.50 -9.61 -15.20
N ARG A 81 -13.58 -9.16 -16.04
CA ARG A 81 -13.19 -7.75 -16.16
C ARG A 81 -13.00 -7.34 -17.62
N ASP A 82 -13.56 -6.19 -18.01
CA ASP A 82 -13.41 -5.67 -19.37
C ASP A 82 -12.00 -5.10 -19.64
N ARG A 83 -11.32 -4.63 -18.59
CA ARG A 83 -10.04 -3.95 -18.70
C ARG A 83 -8.87 -4.94 -18.84
N PRO A 84 -7.90 -4.68 -19.75
CA PRO A 84 -6.62 -5.39 -19.76
C PRO A 84 -5.78 -5.13 -18.49
N PRO A 85 -4.78 -5.98 -18.22
CA PRO A 85 -3.74 -5.69 -17.23
C PRO A 85 -3.01 -4.37 -17.56
N SER A 86 -2.49 -3.72 -16.52
CA SER A 86 -1.73 -2.46 -16.58
C SER A 86 -0.23 -2.66 -16.39
N SER A 87 0.22 -3.69 -15.66
CA SER A 87 1.66 -3.90 -15.48
C SER A 87 2.31 -4.66 -16.63
N TYR A 88 1.70 -5.76 -17.07
CA TYR A 88 2.27 -6.58 -18.13
C TYR A 88 1.24 -7.45 -18.86
N THR A 89 1.40 -7.56 -20.18
CA THR A 89 0.60 -8.45 -21.05
C THR A 89 1.49 -9.38 -21.87
N LEU A 90 1.16 -10.67 -21.87
CA LEU A 90 1.79 -11.70 -22.69
C LEU A 90 0.75 -12.31 -23.63
N LYS A 91 0.93 -12.07 -24.93
CA LYS A 91 0.17 -12.71 -26.00
C LYS A 91 0.98 -13.86 -26.58
N MET A 92 0.32 -14.96 -26.88
CA MET A 92 0.92 -16.09 -27.57
C MET A 92 0.08 -16.44 -28.79
N GLU A 93 0.72 -16.64 -29.93
CA GLU A 93 0.08 -17.12 -31.19
C GLU A 93 0.42 -18.58 -31.47
N SER A 94 1.25 -19.20 -30.62
CA SER A 94 1.77 -20.57 -30.78
C SER A 94 1.82 -21.31 -29.45
N PHE A 95 0.75 -21.23 -28.65
CA PHE A 95 0.70 -21.80 -27.31
C PHE A 95 0.91 -23.32 -27.28
N ASN A 96 0.32 -24.03 -28.24
CA ASN A 96 0.41 -25.48 -28.38
C ASN A 96 1.84 -25.94 -28.65
N THR A 97 2.69 -25.09 -29.27
CA THR A 97 4.12 -25.42 -29.44
C THR A 97 4.80 -25.62 -28.08
N LEU A 98 4.49 -24.78 -27.09
CA LEU A 98 5.01 -24.93 -25.71
C LEU A 98 4.44 -26.19 -25.03
N LEU A 99 3.17 -26.51 -25.27
CA LEU A 99 2.52 -27.70 -24.71
C LEU A 99 3.07 -29.03 -25.23
N LYS A 100 3.53 -29.07 -26.49
CA LYS A 100 4.15 -30.25 -27.11
C LYS A 100 5.52 -30.59 -26.50
N SER A 101 6.10 -29.68 -25.72
CA SER A 101 7.39 -29.91 -25.09
C SER A 101 7.26 -30.80 -23.86
N ASN A 102 8.07 -31.85 -23.80
CA ASN A 102 8.22 -32.66 -22.58
C ASN A 102 9.21 -32.04 -21.57
N TYR A 103 9.92 -30.98 -21.97
CA TYR A 103 11.09 -30.44 -21.24
C TYR A 103 10.98 -28.93 -20.93
N ALA A 104 10.10 -28.18 -21.61
CA ALA A 104 9.81 -26.78 -21.33
C ALA A 104 8.62 -26.69 -20.37
N GLU A 105 8.90 -26.81 -19.07
CA GLU A 105 7.86 -26.83 -18.03
C GLU A 105 7.10 -25.49 -17.88
N ARG A 106 7.75 -24.37 -18.25
CA ARG A 106 7.20 -23.02 -18.10
C ARG A 106 7.72 -22.04 -19.14
N TYR A 107 6.99 -20.95 -19.31
CA TYR A 107 7.40 -19.76 -20.04
C TYR A 107 7.69 -18.63 -19.04
N GLU A 108 8.78 -17.90 -19.24
CA GLU A 108 9.15 -16.72 -18.46
C GLU A 108 9.24 -15.51 -19.37
N SER A 109 8.52 -14.44 -19.04
CA SER A 109 8.57 -13.19 -19.79
C SER A 109 9.92 -12.48 -19.65
N ARG A 110 10.11 -11.41 -20.41
CA ARG A 110 11.16 -10.44 -20.04
C ARG A 110 10.85 -9.73 -18.73
N PRO A 111 11.88 -9.25 -18.02
CA PRO A 111 11.68 -8.36 -16.88
C PRO A 111 10.92 -7.09 -17.29
N PHE A 112 9.94 -6.70 -16.49
CA PHE A 112 9.21 -5.43 -16.59
C PHE A 112 9.27 -4.68 -15.26
N ALA A 113 9.34 -3.35 -15.32
CA ALA A 113 9.57 -2.53 -14.14
C ALA A 113 8.25 -2.05 -13.54
N VAL A 114 8.05 -2.27 -12.23
CA VAL A 114 6.93 -1.70 -11.47
C VAL A 114 7.40 -1.32 -10.08
N GLY A 115 7.08 -0.09 -9.67
CA GLY A 115 7.37 0.44 -8.33
C GLY A 115 8.85 0.39 -7.94
N GLY A 116 9.76 0.55 -8.91
CA GLY A 116 11.21 0.52 -8.70
C GLY A 116 11.84 -0.88 -8.69
N TYR A 117 11.08 -1.93 -8.95
CA TYR A 117 11.55 -3.32 -9.00
C TYR A 117 11.29 -3.94 -10.36
N ASN A 118 12.12 -4.93 -10.73
CA ASN A 118 11.95 -5.72 -11.95
C ASN A 118 11.20 -7.01 -11.63
N TRP A 119 10.22 -7.32 -12.47
CA TRP A 119 9.31 -8.45 -12.31
C TRP A 119 9.27 -9.29 -13.58
N THR A 120 9.03 -10.58 -13.46
CA THR A 120 8.87 -11.52 -14.57
C THR A 120 7.56 -12.29 -14.42
N LEU A 121 6.72 -12.31 -15.46
CA LEU A 121 5.53 -13.14 -15.51
C LEU A 121 5.96 -14.57 -15.87
N VAL A 122 5.49 -15.54 -15.09
CA VAL A 122 5.82 -16.96 -15.26
C VAL A 122 4.53 -17.74 -15.49
N VAL A 123 4.44 -18.40 -16.64
CA VAL A 123 3.29 -19.20 -17.05
C VAL A 123 3.68 -20.67 -17.07
N TYR A 124 2.91 -21.52 -16.40
CA TYR A 124 3.01 -22.97 -16.49
C TYR A 124 1.79 -23.51 -17.26
N PRO A 125 1.93 -23.77 -18.57
CA PRO A 125 0.81 -24.23 -19.41
C PRO A 125 0.14 -25.52 -18.95
N ASN A 126 0.92 -26.44 -18.39
CA ASN A 126 0.46 -27.74 -17.85
C ASN A 126 0.51 -27.80 -16.31
N GLY A 127 0.68 -26.63 -15.68
CA GLY A 127 0.69 -26.49 -14.24
C GLY A 127 2.03 -26.71 -13.57
N ASN A 128 2.25 -26.00 -12.47
CA ASN A 128 3.45 -26.15 -11.65
C ASN A 128 3.32 -27.40 -10.76
N LYS A 129 3.92 -28.51 -11.20
CA LYS A 129 3.90 -29.80 -10.47
C LYS A 129 4.53 -29.69 -9.08
N LYS A 130 5.50 -28.79 -8.89
CA LYS A 130 6.16 -28.54 -7.59
C LYS A 130 5.25 -27.80 -6.60
N ASP A 131 4.13 -27.25 -7.06
CA ASP A 131 3.17 -26.46 -6.29
C ASP A 131 1.73 -26.98 -6.47
N SER A 132 1.56 -28.29 -6.68
CA SER A 132 0.25 -28.94 -6.79
C SER A 132 -0.66 -28.37 -7.90
N GLY A 133 -0.07 -27.81 -8.96
CA GLY A 133 -0.79 -27.24 -10.11
C GLY A 133 -1.14 -28.25 -11.20
N SER A 134 -0.87 -29.54 -11.01
CA SER A 134 -1.10 -30.57 -12.04
C SER A 134 -2.55 -30.55 -12.54
N GLY A 135 -2.74 -30.47 -13.86
CA GLY A 135 -4.06 -30.39 -14.50
C GLY A 135 -4.66 -28.97 -14.55
N TYR A 136 -3.94 -27.96 -14.06
CA TYR A 136 -4.36 -26.56 -14.10
C TYR A 136 -3.30 -25.69 -14.78
N LEU A 137 -3.74 -24.62 -15.44
CA LEU A 137 -2.88 -23.50 -15.79
C LEU A 137 -2.42 -22.82 -14.49
N SER A 138 -1.12 -22.60 -14.34
CA SER A 138 -0.58 -21.83 -13.22
C SER A 138 0.07 -20.53 -13.70
N LEU A 139 -0.14 -19.45 -12.95
CA LEU A 139 0.44 -18.13 -13.22
C LEU A 139 1.14 -17.62 -11.98
N TYR A 140 2.36 -17.11 -12.15
CA TYR A 140 3.17 -16.52 -11.10
C TYR A 140 3.84 -15.24 -11.58
N VAL A 141 4.29 -14.43 -10.64
CA VAL A 141 5.24 -13.36 -10.88
C VAL A 141 6.47 -13.61 -10.02
N ALA A 142 7.65 -13.36 -10.57
CA ALA A 142 8.92 -13.43 -9.87
C ALA A 142 9.56 -12.04 -9.83
N ILE A 143 10.07 -11.63 -8.66
CA ILE A 143 10.89 -10.43 -8.51
C ILE A 143 12.35 -10.76 -8.82
N ASP A 144 13.05 -9.85 -9.49
CA ASP A 144 14.49 -9.95 -9.71
C ASP A 144 15.24 -9.73 -8.39
N ASN A 145 15.92 -10.77 -7.92
CA ASN A 145 16.67 -10.72 -6.67
C ASN A 145 17.85 -9.74 -6.71
N SER A 146 18.36 -9.38 -7.90
CA SER A 146 19.45 -8.42 -8.05
C SER A 146 19.04 -7.00 -7.66
N THR A 147 17.73 -6.73 -7.64
CA THR A 147 17.15 -5.46 -7.18
C THR A 147 16.95 -5.40 -5.66
N LEU A 148 17.14 -6.52 -4.94
CA LEU A 148 17.02 -6.61 -3.48
C LEU A 148 18.42 -6.45 -2.84
N VAL A 149 18.82 -5.21 -2.53
CA VAL A 149 20.20 -4.82 -2.15
C VAL A 149 20.55 -5.17 -0.68
N GLY A 150 19.82 -6.08 -0.04
CA GLY A 150 20.14 -6.57 1.31
C GLY A 150 19.28 -7.77 1.72
N ALA A 151 19.86 -8.71 2.48
CA ALA A 151 19.19 -9.95 2.90
C ALA A 151 17.91 -9.75 3.74
N GLN A 152 17.66 -8.53 4.23
CA GLN A 152 16.49 -8.14 5.03
C GLN A 152 15.49 -7.27 4.26
N GLN A 153 15.73 -6.94 2.97
CA GLN A 153 14.81 -6.13 2.19
C GLN A 153 13.58 -6.96 1.80
N GLU A 154 12.40 -6.38 2.02
CA GLU A 154 11.12 -7.03 1.77
C GLU A 154 10.23 -6.13 0.94
N VAL A 155 9.69 -6.70 -0.12
CA VAL A 155 8.80 -6.00 -1.05
C VAL A 155 7.42 -6.58 -0.88
N LEU A 156 6.48 -5.75 -0.45
CA LEU A 156 5.08 -6.10 -0.34
C LEU A 156 4.38 -5.73 -1.64
N ALA A 157 3.70 -6.68 -2.29
CA ALA A 157 2.97 -6.42 -3.52
C ALA A 157 1.63 -7.15 -3.58
N ASP A 158 0.64 -6.48 -4.17
CA ASP A 158 -0.64 -7.06 -4.53
C ASP A 158 -0.58 -7.58 -5.96
N LEU A 159 -1.09 -8.79 -6.15
CA LEU A 159 -1.04 -9.47 -7.44
C LEU A 159 -2.46 -9.75 -7.92
N ARG A 160 -2.72 -9.38 -9.17
CA ARG A 160 -3.92 -9.78 -9.89
C ARG A 160 -3.50 -10.33 -11.24
N PHE A 161 -3.84 -11.58 -11.51
CA PHE A 161 -3.55 -12.25 -12.78
C PHE A 161 -4.76 -12.24 -13.69
N TYR A 162 -4.50 -12.27 -14.99
CA TYR A 162 -5.46 -12.13 -16.06
C TYR A 162 -5.32 -13.26 -17.07
N VAL A 163 -6.45 -13.79 -17.54
CA VAL A 163 -6.53 -14.69 -18.70
C VAL A 163 -7.65 -14.18 -19.61
N PHE A 164 -7.31 -13.81 -20.84
CA PHE A 164 -8.29 -13.26 -21.78
C PHE A 164 -9.27 -14.33 -22.26
N ASN A 165 -10.55 -13.98 -22.31
CA ASN A 165 -11.63 -14.75 -22.90
C ASN A 165 -12.16 -14.04 -24.15
N ASN A 166 -11.90 -14.62 -25.31
CA ASN A 166 -12.28 -14.04 -26.59
C ASN A 166 -13.79 -14.07 -26.87
N ASN A 167 -14.53 -15.02 -26.28
CA ASN A 167 -15.97 -15.12 -26.46
C ASN A 167 -16.70 -14.00 -25.72
N GLU A 168 -16.28 -13.74 -24.47
CA GLU A 168 -16.86 -12.69 -23.64
C GLU A 168 -16.25 -11.31 -23.91
N ARG A 169 -15.11 -11.25 -24.61
CA ARG A 169 -14.30 -10.04 -24.79
C ARG A 169 -13.90 -9.41 -23.45
N LYS A 170 -13.62 -10.26 -22.46
CA LYS A 170 -13.28 -9.91 -21.08
C LYS A 170 -12.10 -10.76 -20.60
N TYR A 171 -11.50 -10.36 -19.49
CA TYR A 171 -10.47 -11.11 -18.79
C TYR A 171 -11.05 -11.80 -17.57
N PHE A 172 -10.81 -13.10 -17.46
CA PHE A 172 -10.87 -13.79 -16.18
C PHE A 172 -9.75 -13.29 -15.29
N THR A 173 -10.08 -12.90 -14.07
CA THR A 173 -9.14 -12.37 -13.09
C THR A 173 -9.12 -13.23 -11.84
N ILE A 174 -7.92 -13.38 -11.27
CA ILE A 174 -7.71 -14.01 -9.96
C ILE A 174 -6.72 -13.15 -9.17
N GLN A 175 -7.09 -12.82 -7.93
CA GLN A 175 -6.26 -12.04 -7.01
C GLN A 175 -6.35 -12.60 -5.59
N ASP A 176 -5.33 -12.38 -4.78
CA ASP A 176 -5.34 -12.77 -3.38
C ASP A 176 -5.91 -11.63 -2.52
N THR A 177 -6.57 -11.94 -1.40
CA THR A 177 -6.90 -10.91 -0.41
C THR A 177 -5.69 -10.51 0.42
N THR A 178 -4.67 -11.35 0.50
CA THR A 178 -3.43 -11.12 1.25
C THR A 178 -2.33 -10.49 0.38
N VAL A 179 -1.56 -9.58 0.97
CA VAL A 179 -0.39 -8.99 0.30
C VAL A 179 0.71 -10.03 0.23
N ARG A 180 1.41 -10.13 -0.91
CA ARG A 180 2.53 -11.04 -1.07
C ARG A 180 3.82 -10.38 -0.63
N ARG A 181 4.58 -11.09 0.22
CA ARG A 181 5.89 -10.65 0.73
C ARG A 181 6.99 -11.31 -0.08
N PHE A 182 7.65 -10.51 -0.89
CA PHE A 182 8.81 -10.90 -1.66
C PHE A 182 10.08 -10.56 -0.88
N ASN A 183 11.03 -11.48 -0.86
CA ASN A 183 12.37 -11.24 -0.32
C ASN A 183 13.37 -12.19 -1.00
N VAL A 184 14.64 -12.12 -0.61
CA VAL A 184 15.71 -12.94 -1.21
C VAL A 184 15.47 -14.46 -1.10
N PHE A 185 14.67 -14.92 -0.14
CA PHE A 185 14.32 -16.32 0.06
C PHE A 185 13.02 -16.73 -0.65
N LYS A 186 12.13 -15.75 -0.91
CA LYS A 186 10.84 -15.95 -1.54
C LYS A 186 10.60 -14.91 -2.63
N THR A 187 11.13 -15.20 -3.81
CA THR A 187 11.10 -14.28 -4.95
C THR A 187 9.91 -14.48 -5.89
N MET A 188 9.13 -15.55 -5.73
CA MET A 188 8.05 -15.90 -6.65
C MET A 188 6.74 -16.21 -5.91
N TRP A 189 5.66 -15.59 -6.38
CA TRP A 189 4.30 -15.75 -5.87
C TRP A 189 3.29 -15.82 -7.01
N GLY A 190 2.21 -16.56 -6.81
CA GLY A 190 1.20 -16.78 -7.84
C GLY A 190 0.11 -17.75 -7.39
N PHE A 191 -0.55 -18.33 -8.38
CA PHE A 191 -1.59 -19.33 -8.22
C PHE A 191 -1.25 -20.57 -9.02
N SER A 192 -1.17 -21.71 -8.33
CA SER A 192 -0.94 -23.01 -8.96
C SER A 192 -2.17 -23.52 -9.72
N GLN A 193 -3.37 -23.07 -9.36
CA GLN A 193 -4.64 -23.53 -9.94
C GLN A 193 -5.52 -22.36 -10.42
N VAL A 194 -5.11 -21.68 -11.50
CA VAL A 194 -5.83 -20.52 -12.06
C VAL A 194 -7.09 -20.98 -12.80
N LEU A 195 -6.91 -21.85 -13.80
CA LEU A 195 -7.97 -22.43 -14.62
C LEU A 195 -7.63 -23.90 -14.91
N PRO A 196 -8.60 -24.84 -14.91
CA PRO A 196 -8.34 -26.20 -15.37
C PRO A 196 -7.82 -26.18 -16.81
N VAL A 197 -6.81 -27.01 -17.10
CA VAL A 197 -6.19 -27.08 -18.44
C VAL A 197 -7.22 -27.48 -19.49
N ASP A 198 -8.13 -28.40 -19.17
CA ASP A 198 -9.17 -28.84 -20.10
C ASP A 198 -10.16 -27.70 -20.41
N THR A 199 -10.53 -26.91 -19.41
CA THR A 199 -11.36 -25.71 -19.61
C THR A 199 -10.64 -24.67 -20.48
N PHE A 200 -9.35 -24.45 -20.24
CA PHE A 200 -8.56 -23.49 -21.02
C PHE A 200 -8.40 -23.92 -22.49
N LYS A 201 -8.14 -25.21 -22.73
CA LYS A 201 -7.89 -25.78 -24.07
C LYS A 201 -9.15 -25.98 -24.90
N ASP A 202 -10.31 -26.16 -24.26
CA ASP A 202 -11.57 -26.26 -24.97
C ASP A 202 -11.91 -24.91 -25.63
N THR A 203 -11.81 -24.89 -26.96
CA THR A 203 -12.03 -23.69 -27.78
C THR A 203 -13.42 -23.10 -27.62
N LYS A 204 -14.40 -23.87 -27.13
CA LYS A 204 -15.75 -23.38 -26.81
C LYS A 204 -15.75 -22.40 -25.63
N ASN A 205 -14.75 -22.48 -24.74
CA ASN A 205 -14.65 -21.58 -23.59
C ASN A 205 -13.98 -20.24 -23.92
N GLY A 206 -13.32 -20.11 -25.09
CA GLY A 206 -12.81 -18.84 -25.60
C GLY A 206 -11.46 -18.37 -25.04
N TYR A 207 -10.81 -19.13 -24.16
CA TYR A 207 -9.49 -18.79 -23.62
C TYR A 207 -8.34 -19.10 -24.59
N LEU A 208 -8.48 -20.17 -25.37
CA LEU A 208 -7.65 -20.48 -26.53
C LEU A 208 -8.49 -20.23 -27.79
N TYR A 209 -8.10 -19.24 -28.58
CA TYR A 209 -8.84 -18.77 -29.76
C TYR A 209 -7.93 -18.76 -31.00
N ASP A 210 -8.51 -18.52 -32.19
CA ASP A 210 -7.77 -18.50 -33.47
C ASP A 210 -6.81 -19.69 -33.67
N GLY A 211 -7.24 -20.87 -33.19
CA GLY A 211 -6.53 -22.15 -33.27
C GLY A 211 -5.37 -22.32 -32.28
N ASP A 212 -4.67 -21.26 -31.89
CA ASP A 212 -3.50 -21.36 -30.99
C ASP A 212 -3.15 -20.07 -30.22
N HIS A 213 -4.08 -19.11 -30.18
CA HIS A 213 -3.87 -17.80 -29.59
C HIS A 213 -4.40 -17.76 -28.15
N CYS A 214 -3.62 -17.17 -27.25
CA CYS A 214 -4.06 -16.88 -25.89
C CYS A 214 -3.36 -15.64 -25.35
N GLU A 215 -3.94 -15.05 -24.31
CA GLU A 215 -3.39 -13.86 -23.67
C GLU A 215 -3.45 -13.97 -22.14
N PHE A 216 -2.32 -13.69 -21.52
CA PHE A 216 -2.12 -13.66 -20.07
C PHE A 216 -1.68 -12.26 -19.64
N GLY A 217 -1.94 -11.93 -18.39
CA GLY A 217 -1.55 -10.63 -17.85
C GLY A 217 -1.38 -10.63 -16.35
N VAL A 218 -0.75 -9.58 -15.84
CA VAL A 218 -0.62 -9.34 -14.41
C VAL A 218 -0.66 -7.84 -14.11
N ASP A 219 -1.33 -7.49 -13.01
CA ASP A 219 -1.10 -6.25 -12.28
C ASP A 219 -0.26 -6.58 -11.05
N VAL A 220 0.90 -5.94 -10.98
CA VAL A 220 1.71 -5.86 -9.77
C VAL A 220 1.46 -4.48 -9.20
N ILE A 221 0.80 -4.40 -8.05
CA ILE A 221 0.59 -3.12 -7.38
C ILE A 221 1.52 -3.12 -6.19
N ILE A 222 2.51 -2.21 -6.17
CA ILE A 222 3.33 -1.97 -4.99
C ILE A 222 2.62 -0.89 -4.19
N PRO A 223 1.90 -1.26 -3.13
CA PRO A 223 1.01 -0.34 -2.48
C PRO A 223 1.84 0.60 -1.59
N SER A 224 1.70 1.90 -1.82
CA SER A 224 2.32 2.92 -0.98
C SER A 224 1.85 2.78 0.46
N ILE A 225 2.66 3.23 1.40
CA ILE A 225 2.20 3.48 2.76
C ILE A 225 1.08 4.53 2.67
N ALA A 226 -0.01 4.39 3.43
CA ALA A 226 -1.01 5.45 3.52
C ALA A 226 -0.35 6.70 4.10
N GLU A 227 0.07 7.61 3.23
CA GLU A 227 0.66 8.89 3.60
C GLU A 227 -0.38 9.80 4.27
N ASN A 228 -1.65 9.57 3.93
CA ASN A 228 -2.77 10.42 4.29
C ASN A 228 -3.76 9.66 5.16
N SER A 229 -3.88 10.08 6.43
CA SER A 229 -4.98 9.63 7.26
C SER A 229 -5.53 10.74 8.15
N GLU A 230 -6.77 10.58 8.54
CA GLU A 230 -7.53 11.55 9.32
C GLU A 230 -8.17 10.87 10.53
N LEU A 231 -8.11 11.56 11.67
CA LEU A 231 -8.89 11.24 12.85
C LEU A 231 -9.95 12.31 13.05
N PHE A 232 -11.21 11.89 12.98
CA PHE A 232 -12.37 12.69 13.31
C PHE A 232 -12.84 12.36 14.73
N SER A 233 -12.92 13.38 15.57
CA SER A 233 -13.49 13.27 16.91
C SER A 233 -14.40 14.44 17.22
N VAL A 234 -15.38 14.22 18.10
CA VAL A 234 -16.32 15.25 18.54
C VAL A 234 -16.26 15.39 20.05
N THR A 235 -16.03 16.60 20.52
CA THR A 235 -16.14 16.92 21.95
C THR A 235 -17.59 17.29 22.23
N GLU A 236 -18.28 16.52 23.09
CA GLU A 236 -19.65 16.83 23.55
C GLU A 236 -19.70 17.39 24.99
N LYS A 237 -18.66 17.16 25.80
CA LYS A 237 -18.61 17.56 27.21
C LYS A 237 -17.63 18.70 27.42
N PHE A 238 -18.15 19.93 27.52
CA PHE A 238 -17.36 21.12 27.80
C PHE A 238 -17.46 21.53 29.26
N PHE A 239 -16.33 21.93 29.85
CA PHE A 239 -16.31 22.69 31.10
C PHE A 239 -16.81 24.10 30.76
N ASN A 240 -17.97 24.49 31.27
CA ASN A 240 -18.70 25.73 30.92
C ASN A 240 -19.10 25.82 29.43
N PRO A 241 -20.12 25.07 28.98
CA PRO A 241 -20.56 25.06 27.58
C PRO A 241 -21.27 26.33 27.14
N THR A 242 -21.52 27.29 28.04
CA THR A 242 -22.33 28.47 27.76
C THR A 242 -21.50 29.74 27.73
N SER A 243 -21.82 30.62 26.79
CA SER A 243 -21.33 32.00 26.75
C SER A 243 -22.52 32.93 26.62
N THR A 244 -22.63 33.88 27.56
CA THR A 244 -23.73 34.85 27.62
C THR A 244 -23.18 36.23 27.30
N TRP A 245 -23.83 36.93 26.38
CA TRP A 245 -23.51 38.31 26.03
C TRP A 245 -24.67 39.22 26.44
N THR A 246 -24.35 40.22 27.27
CA THR A 246 -25.28 41.25 27.73
C THR A 246 -25.08 42.52 26.92
N ILE A 247 -26.09 42.86 26.12
CA ILE A 247 -26.12 44.04 25.27
C ILE A 247 -26.89 45.12 26.01
N ARG A 248 -26.21 46.18 26.43
CA ARG A 248 -26.82 47.33 27.10
C ARG A 248 -27.07 48.46 26.10
N GLY A 249 -28.15 49.20 26.29
CA GLY A 249 -28.51 50.28 25.37
C GLY A 249 -28.97 49.75 24.01
N PHE A 250 -29.72 48.65 23.97
CA PHE A 250 -30.09 47.95 22.73
C PHE A 250 -30.76 48.90 21.72
N SER A 251 -31.61 49.81 22.19
CA SER A 251 -32.27 50.84 21.38
C SER A 251 -31.32 51.82 20.68
N THR A 252 -30.08 51.93 21.17
CA THR A 252 -29.05 52.85 20.63
C THR A 252 -28.13 52.19 19.60
N LEU A 253 -28.37 50.92 19.26
CA LEU A 253 -27.57 50.20 18.29
C LEU A 253 -27.90 50.63 16.85
N LEU A 254 -26.99 51.39 16.23
CA LEU A 254 -27.17 51.97 14.88
C LEU A 254 -26.53 51.18 13.73
N LYS A 255 -25.50 50.36 13.97
CA LYS A 255 -24.86 49.51 12.95
C LYS A 255 -25.73 48.31 12.58
N ASP A 256 -25.50 47.78 11.39
CA ASP A 256 -26.21 46.60 10.87
C ASP A 256 -25.98 45.36 11.74
N SER A 257 -24.77 45.20 12.29
CA SER A 257 -24.44 44.08 13.17
C SER A 257 -23.41 44.42 14.24
N TYR A 258 -23.44 43.62 15.31
CA TYR A 258 -22.52 43.71 16.43
C TYR A 258 -22.04 42.31 16.80
N LEU A 259 -20.77 42.23 17.20
CA LEU A 259 -20.13 41.00 17.69
C LEU A 259 -19.97 41.08 19.20
N SER A 260 -20.17 39.95 19.88
CA SER A 260 -19.73 39.77 21.26
C SER A 260 -18.22 39.79 21.38
N ASP A 261 -17.72 39.90 22.60
CA ASP A 261 -16.34 39.51 22.92
C ASP A 261 -16.08 38.06 22.49
N VAL A 262 -14.81 37.77 22.22
CA VAL A 262 -14.37 36.42 21.84
C VAL A 262 -14.48 35.50 23.04
N PHE A 263 -15.06 34.32 22.83
CA PHE A 263 -15.07 33.25 23.84
C PHE A 263 -14.56 31.95 23.23
N SER A 264 -13.94 31.12 24.07
CA SER A 264 -13.29 29.87 23.64
C SER A 264 -14.02 28.67 24.21
N ILE A 265 -14.59 27.84 23.33
CA ILE A 265 -15.25 26.58 23.71
C ILE A 265 -14.88 25.51 22.67
N GLY A 266 -14.52 24.31 23.15
CA GLY A 266 -14.09 23.21 22.28
C GLY A 266 -12.77 23.46 21.54
N GLY A 267 -11.86 24.23 22.15
CA GLY A 267 -10.56 24.55 21.57
C GLY A 267 -10.60 25.51 20.38
N ARG A 268 -11.73 26.20 20.17
CA ARG A 268 -11.95 27.17 19.09
C ARG A 268 -12.48 28.47 19.66
N ASN A 269 -12.13 29.57 18.99
CA ASN A 269 -12.61 30.90 19.33
C ASN A 269 -13.86 31.27 18.52
N TRP A 270 -14.84 31.83 19.21
CA TRP A 270 -16.17 32.13 18.67
C TRP A 270 -16.61 33.55 19.03
N ASN A 271 -17.54 34.08 18.25
CA ASN A 271 -18.31 35.28 18.57
C ASN A 271 -19.80 35.01 18.34
N ILE A 272 -20.65 35.63 19.15
CA ILE A 272 -22.08 35.76 18.82
C ILE A 272 -22.22 37.03 17.98
N GLN A 273 -22.87 36.95 16.82
CA GLN A 273 -23.22 38.10 16.01
C GLN A 273 -24.72 38.35 16.07
N VAL A 274 -25.11 39.57 16.40
CA VAL A 274 -26.51 40.01 16.43
C VAL A 274 -26.70 41.11 15.41
N TYR A 275 -27.78 41.01 14.63
CA TYR A 275 -28.28 42.06 13.74
C TYR A 275 -29.54 42.66 14.38
N PRO A 276 -29.44 43.83 15.05
CA PRO A 276 -30.54 44.40 15.81
C PRO A 276 -31.76 44.73 14.94
N ASN A 277 -31.53 45.08 13.67
CA ASN A 277 -32.56 45.40 12.68
C ASN A 277 -32.92 44.21 11.77
N GLY A 278 -32.35 43.02 12.04
CA GLY A 278 -32.50 41.84 11.21
C GLY A 278 -31.59 41.81 9.98
N ARG A 279 -31.50 40.65 9.34
CA ARG A 279 -30.72 40.37 8.14
C ARG A 279 -31.54 39.52 7.19
N GLY A 280 -31.45 39.80 5.88
CA GLY A 280 -32.07 38.99 4.83
C GLY A 280 -33.57 38.84 5.07
N SER A 281 -34.05 37.60 5.22
CA SER A 281 -35.47 37.32 5.45
C SER A 281 -36.05 37.86 6.76
N GLY A 282 -35.22 38.27 7.71
CA GLY A 282 -35.66 38.85 8.98
C GLY A 282 -35.61 40.37 9.05
N GLU A 283 -35.09 41.04 8.02
CA GLU A 283 -34.85 42.49 8.03
C GLU A 283 -36.14 43.29 8.31
N GLY A 284 -36.05 44.24 9.25
CA GLY A 284 -37.15 45.11 9.66
C GLY A 284 -38.25 44.44 10.51
N LYS A 285 -38.17 43.12 10.77
CA LYS A 285 -39.23 42.37 11.48
C LYS A 285 -38.72 41.49 12.63
N PHE A 286 -37.48 41.03 12.55
CA PHE A 286 -36.89 40.09 13.51
C PHE A 286 -35.47 40.54 13.87
N ILE A 287 -35.01 40.19 15.07
CA ILE A 287 -33.58 40.12 15.33
C ILE A 287 -33.04 38.88 14.62
N SER A 288 -31.86 39.01 14.01
CA SER A 288 -31.07 37.86 13.54
C SER A 288 -29.91 37.58 14.46
N MET A 289 -29.59 36.29 14.64
CA MET A 289 -28.50 35.86 15.51
C MET A 289 -27.70 34.73 14.88
N PHE A 290 -26.38 34.86 14.92
CA PHE A 290 -25.41 33.94 14.33
C PHE A 290 -24.31 33.61 15.32
N LEU A 291 -23.76 32.41 15.19
CA LEU A 291 -22.51 31.99 15.78
C LEU A 291 -21.43 32.06 14.71
N ASN A 292 -20.35 32.77 15.02
CA ASN A 292 -19.24 32.98 14.10
C ASN A 292 -18.01 32.28 14.65
N LEU A 293 -17.34 31.52 13.80
CA LEU A 293 -15.95 31.16 14.04
C LEU A 293 -15.13 32.45 13.95
N ASN A 294 -14.34 32.75 14.98
CA ASN A 294 -13.64 34.03 15.06
C ASN A 294 -12.69 34.22 13.87
N GLU A 295 -12.61 35.44 13.34
CA GLU A 295 -11.77 35.76 12.16
C GLU A 295 -10.27 35.45 12.35
N LYS A 296 -9.79 35.38 13.60
CA LYS A 296 -8.40 35.03 13.92
C LYS A 296 -8.17 33.52 13.94
N GLU A 297 -9.22 32.70 13.88
CA GLU A 297 -9.09 31.26 13.69
C GLU A 297 -8.61 30.96 12.27
N LYS A 298 -7.35 30.54 12.18
CA LYS A 298 -6.77 30.06 10.92
C LYS A 298 -7.11 28.58 10.74
N LEU A 299 -8.21 28.30 10.06
CA LEU A 299 -8.51 26.95 9.57
C LEU A 299 -7.47 26.55 8.51
N ARG A 300 -6.98 25.30 8.58
CA ARG A 300 -6.11 24.73 7.54
C ARG A 300 -6.87 24.66 6.21
N PRO A 301 -6.15 24.60 5.07
CA PRO A 301 -6.78 24.31 3.79
C PRO A 301 -7.70 23.08 3.91
N TYR A 302 -8.93 23.22 3.43
CA TYR A 302 -9.96 22.17 3.43
C TYR A 302 -10.41 21.64 4.79
N GLU A 303 -10.02 22.27 5.91
CA GLU A 303 -10.49 21.91 7.24
C GLU A 303 -11.97 22.29 7.42
N LYS A 304 -12.76 21.31 7.86
CA LYS A 304 -14.18 21.48 8.22
C LYS A 304 -14.37 21.22 9.72
N VAL A 305 -15.22 22.03 10.35
CA VAL A 305 -15.52 21.95 11.79
C VAL A 305 -17.03 21.81 11.97
N TYR A 306 -17.47 20.63 12.36
CA TYR A 306 -18.85 20.38 12.78
C TYR A 306 -19.12 21.03 14.14
N VAL A 307 -20.26 21.70 14.27
CA VAL A 307 -20.72 22.34 15.49
C VAL A 307 -22.19 22.05 15.71
N ARG A 308 -22.53 21.63 16.93
CA ARG A 308 -23.90 21.61 17.44
C ARG A 308 -23.99 22.57 18.62
N ALA A 309 -24.94 23.49 18.59
CA ALA A 309 -25.12 24.49 19.64
C ALA A 309 -26.58 24.92 19.76
N LYS A 310 -26.98 25.43 20.93
CA LYS A 310 -28.26 26.13 21.10
C LYS A 310 -28.00 27.62 21.19
N LEU A 311 -28.57 28.35 20.24
CA LEU A 311 -28.63 29.79 20.26
C LEU A 311 -29.86 30.21 21.08
N ARG A 312 -29.74 31.21 21.96
CA ARG A 312 -30.81 31.67 22.85
C ARG A 312 -30.89 33.18 22.99
N VAL A 313 -32.13 33.70 23.08
CA VAL A 313 -32.44 35.00 23.68
C VAL A 313 -33.00 34.72 25.07
N LEU A 314 -32.32 35.23 26.10
CA LEU A 314 -32.63 34.94 27.48
C LEU A 314 -33.79 35.79 27.99
N ASN A 315 -34.70 35.15 28.71
CA ASN A 315 -35.78 35.81 29.41
C ASN A 315 -35.30 36.32 30.77
N GLN A 316 -35.46 37.62 31.02
CA GLN A 316 -34.94 38.27 32.23
C GLN A 316 -35.93 38.23 33.40
N ARG A 317 -37.13 37.65 33.20
CA ARG A 317 -38.21 37.55 34.20
C ARG A 317 -38.46 36.11 34.65
N LYS A 318 -37.51 35.21 34.41
CA LYS A 318 -37.59 33.76 34.71
C LYS A 318 -38.72 33.01 33.97
N LEU A 319 -39.18 33.54 32.84
CA LEU A 319 -40.01 32.77 31.88
C LEU A 319 -39.11 31.99 30.90
N ASN A 320 -39.72 31.29 29.94
CA ASN A 320 -38.97 30.50 28.96
C ASN A 320 -38.14 31.38 28.02
N ASN A 321 -36.91 30.95 27.73
CA ASN A 321 -36.04 31.54 26.71
C ASN A 321 -36.55 31.22 25.31
N VAL A 322 -36.29 32.09 24.33
CA VAL A 322 -36.41 31.72 22.90
C VAL A 322 -35.12 31.03 22.51
N GLN A 323 -35.18 29.80 22.03
CA GLN A 323 -34.01 29.04 21.61
C GLN A 323 -34.19 28.37 20.26
N ARG A 324 -33.09 28.23 19.50
CA ARG A 324 -33.03 27.46 18.25
C ARG A 324 -31.76 26.62 18.23
N GLN A 325 -31.86 25.39 17.73
CA GLN A 325 -30.72 24.47 17.61
C GLN A 325 -29.98 24.72 16.30
N LEU A 326 -28.68 24.92 16.41
CA LEU A 326 -27.73 25.02 15.33
C LEU A 326 -27.00 23.68 15.21
N ASP A 327 -26.90 23.15 14.00
CA ASP A 327 -26.21 21.90 13.67
C ASP A 327 -25.61 22.07 12.26
N SER A 328 -24.31 22.38 12.18
CA SER A 328 -23.71 22.89 10.92
C SER A 328 -22.21 22.67 10.82
N TRP A 329 -21.72 22.62 9.57
CA TRP A 329 -20.29 22.53 9.25
C TRP A 329 -19.72 23.90 8.89
N TYR A 330 -18.72 24.33 9.66
CA TYR A 330 -17.93 25.53 9.41
C TYR A 330 -16.72 25.18 8.55
N ASN A 331 -16.33 26.09 7.66
CA ASN A 331 -15.11 26.00 6.87
C ASN A 331 -14.61 27.41 6.53
N ARG A 332 -13.51 27.53 5.78
CA ARG A 332 -12.94 28.83 5.41
C ARG A 332 -13.90 29.72 4.60
N ALA A 333 -14.73 29.14 3.74
CA ALA A 333 -15.71 29.88 2.94
C ALA A 333 -16.98 30.24 3.73
N VAL A 334 -17.35 29.43 4.72
CA VAL A 334 -18.56 29.60 5.52
C VAL A 334 -18.20 29.51 7.00
N ALA A 335 -17.85 30.66 7.58
CA ALA A 335 -17.41 30.79 8.98
C ALA A 335 -18.53 31.28 9.94
N SER A 336 -19.77 31.42 9.46
CA SER A 336 -20.89 31.99 10.23
C SER A 336 -22.18 31.22 9.95
N TRP A 337 -22.83 30.71 10.98
CA TRP A 337 -24.12 30.03 10.89
C TRP A 337 -25.12 30.53 11.94
N GLY A 338 -26.41 30.59 11.59
CA GLY A 338 -27.42 31.18 12.46
C GLY A 338 -28.78 31.33 11.77
N PHE A 339 -29.61 32.23 12.29
CA PHE A 339 -30.97 32.42 11.82
C PHE A 339 -31.26 33.88 11.51
N ASN A 340 -31.69 34.14 10.27
CA ASN A 340 -32.19 35.44 9.83
C ASN A 340 -33.44 35.88 10.62
N GLN A 341 -34.35 34.95 10.91
CA GLN A 341 -35.55 35.21 11.71
C GLN A 341 -35.42 34.51 13.07
N PHE A 342 -34.81 35.15 14.06
CA PHE A 342 -34.60 34.54 15.38
C PHE A 342 -35.77 34.79 16.33
N ILE A 343 -36.03 36.06 16.67
CA ILE A 343 -37.15 36.54 17.51
C ILE A 343 -37.80 37.77 16.85
N SER A 344 -39.13 37.84 16.84
CA SER A 344 -39.88 38.96 16.25
C SER A 344 -39.68 40.24 17.07
N PHE A 345 -39.78 41.41 16.44
CA PHE A 345 -39.75 42.68 17.17
C PHE A 345 -40.97 42.86 18.08
N ASP A 346 -42.12 42.31 17.71
CA ASP A 346 -43.33 42.35 18.53
C ASP A 346 -43.11 41.60 19.85
N ASP A 347 -42.61 40.36 19.80
CA ASP A 347 -42.32 39.58 21.01
C ASP A 347 -41.14 40.16 21.81
N LEU A 348 -40.13 40.69 21.14
CA LEU A 348 -38.97 41.27 21.80
C LEU A 348 -39.33 42.55 22.58
N ARG A 349 -40.13 43.44 21.98
CA ARG A 349 -40.50 44.75 22.54
C ARG A 349 -41.70 44.68 23.47
N ASP A 350 -42.48 43.60 23.44
CA ASP A 350 -43.52 43.35 24.42
C ASP A 350 -42.90 43.18 25.81
N SER A 351 -43.05 44.24 26.62
CA SER A 351 -42.52 44.29 27.98
C SER A 351 -43.06 43.16 28.87
N SER A 352 -44.22 42.56 28.57
CA SER A 352 -44.78 41.42 29.31
C SER A 352 -43.97 40.14 29.09
N LYS A 353 -43.34 40.00 27.91
CA LYS A 353 -42.54 38.84 27.53
C LYS A 353 -41.17 38.84 28.20
N GLY A 354 -40.60 40.00 28.51
CA GLY A 354 -39.40 40.11 29.36
C GLY A 354 -38.06 39.75 28.70
N PHE A 355 -37.96 39.81 27.37
CA PHE A 355 -36.71 39.58 26.64
C PHE A 355 -35.80 40.82 26.59
N LEU A 356 -36.41 42.01 26.40
CA LEU A 356 -35.76 43.31 26.50
C LEU A 356 -36.23 44.01 27.78
N VAL A 357 -35.36 44.14 28.78
CA VAL A 357 -35.70 44.76 30.08
C VAL A 357 -34.70 45.87 30.37
N ASN A 358 -35.20 47.07 30.70
CA ASN A 358 -34.38 48.27 30.95
C ASN A 358 -33.37 48.54 29.83
N ASP A 359 -33.80 48.37 28.58
CA ASP A 359 -32.98 48.49 27.36
C ASP A 359 -31.74 47.56 27.34
N VAL A 360 -31.83 46.42 28.02
CA VAL A 360 -30.81 45.37 28.03
C VAL A 360 -31.36 44.12 27.35
N LEU A 361 -30.63 43.60 26.36
CA LEU A 361 -30.88 42.31 25.72
C LEU A 361 -29.80 41.32 26.16
N MET A 362 -30.19 40.11 26.54
CA MET A 362 -29.25 39.04 26.88
C MET A 362 -29.37 37.91 25.86
N VAL A 363 -28.27 37.62 25.17
CA VAL A 363 -28.19 36.49 24.24
C VAL A 363 -27.16 35.48 24.75
N GLN A 364 -27.35 34.22 24.40
CA GLN A 364 -26.49 33.13 24.87
C GLN A 364 -26.31 32.09 23.78
N VAL A 365 -25.12 31.50 23.74
CA VAL A 365 -24.88 30.21 23.09
C VAL A 365 -24.61 29.15 24.14
N GLU A 366 -25.16 27.96 23.94
CA GLU A 366 -24.78 26.73 24.65
C GLU A 366 -24.20 25.76 23.62
N MET A 367 -22.90 25.50 23.69
CA MET A 367 -22.21 24.56 22.80
C MET A 367 -22.49 23.13 23.26
N GLU A 368 -23.01 22.31 22.36
CA GLU A 368 -23.34 20.90 22.63
C GLU A 368 -22.30 19.96 22.02
N ALA A 369 -21.72 20.32 20.88
CA ALA A 369 -20.71 19.52 20.21
C ALA A 369 -19.79 20.40 19.33
N VAL A 370 -18.50 20.11 19.33
CA VAL A 370 -17.52 20.70 18.40
C VAL A 370 -16.58 19.60 17.94
N SER A 371 -16.45 19.41 16.63
CA SER A 371 -15.51 18.44 16.08
C SER A 371 -14.09 18.97 16.02
N SER A 372 -13.14 18.05 16.10
CA SER A 372 -11.75 18.27 15.72
C SER A 372 -11.32 17.24 14.67
N THR A 373 -10.54 17.66 13.69
CA THR A 373 -9.92 16.76 12.71
C THR A 373 -8.40 16.85 12.85
N LYS A 374 -7.76 15.72 13.12
CA LYS A 374 -6.30 15.62 13.19
C LYS A 374 -5.81 14.90 11.95
N SER A 375 -4.81 15.49 11.29
CA SER A 375 -4.07 14.76 10.26
C SER A 375 -3.10 13.84 11.00
N LEU A 376 -3.24 12.55 10.75
CA LEU A 376 -2.32 11.54 11.21
C LEU A 376 -1.43 11.21 10.03
N ILE A 377 -0.15 11.58 10.09
CA ILE A 377 0.85 10.94 9.25
C ILE A 377 1.09 9.58 9.89
N VAL A 378 0.43 8.55 9.36
CA VAL A 378 0.61 7.18 9.82
C VAL A 378 1.88 6.67 9.14
N TYR A 379 2.94 6.47 9.93
CA TYR A 379 3.98 5.52 9.56
C TYR A 379 3.50 4.16 10.09
N PRO A 380 2.91 3.26 9.26
CA PRO A 380 2.52 1.93 9.71
C PRO A 380 3.74 1.04 9.96
N ASN A 381 4.95 1.52 9.66
CA ASN A 381 6.20 0.89 10.04
C ASN A 381 6.96 1.80 10.99
N GLY A 382 6.85 1.51 12.30
CA GLY A 382 7.98 1.79 13.18
C GLY A 382 9.18 1.05 12.62
N TYR A 383 10.10 1.78 11.98
CA TYR A 383 11.32 1.21 11.43
C TYR A 383 12.26 0.87 12.61
N ARG A 384 12.02 -0.30 13.20
CA ARG A 384 12.95 -1.23 13.85
C ARG A 384 12.11 -2.45 14.26
N GLN A 385 12.60 -3.65 13.95
CA GLN A 385 12.03 -4.91 14.42
C GLN A 385 12.08 -4.95 15.94
N ASP A 386 11.06 -4.40 16.62
CA ASP A 386 10.94 -4.46 18.06
C ASP A 386 10.26 -5.77 18.47
N SER A 387 10.99 -6.87 18.43
CA SER A 387 10.56 -8.20 18.85
C SER A 387 10.46 -8.33 20.38
N GLY A 388 9.78 -7.40 21.05
CA GLY A 388 9.70 -7.29 22.52
C GLY A 388 8.86 -8.35 23.24
N SER A 389 8.30 -9.32 22.51
CA SER A 389 7.48 -10.39 23.10
C SER A 389 8.31 -11.21 24.11
N GLY A 390 7.87 -11.23 25.38
CA GLY A 390 8.55 -11.95 26.46
C GLY A 390 9.63 -11.14 27.18
N PHE A 391 9.71 -9.82 26.96
CA PHE A 391 10.64 -8.90 27.64
C PHE A 391 9.91 -7.67 28.17
N ILE A 392 10.41 -7.03 29.23
CA ILE A 392 10.00 -5.67 29.63
C ILE A 392 10.50 -4.67 28.59
N SER A 393 9.63 -3.75 28.15
CA SER A 393 10.01 -2.63 27.27
C SER A 393 9.92 -1.29 27.99
N LEU A 394 10.89 -0.39 27.76
CA LEU A 394 10.95 0.95 28.35
C LEU A 394 11.13 2.01 27.28
N TYR A 395 10.34 3.08 27.36
CA TYR A 395 10.44 4.23 26.47
C TYR A 395 10.37 5.54 27.24
N VAL A 396 10.93 6.59 26.64
CA VAL A 396 10.77 7.98 27.09
C VAL A 396 10.12 8.77 25.97
N ALA A 397 9.00 9.40 26.29
CA ALA A 397 8.31 10.32 25.40
C ALA A 397 8.54 11.77 25.83
N ILE A 398 8.79 12.64 24.86
CA ILE A 398 8.80 14.09 25.04
C ILE A 398 7.39 14.61 24.81
N ASP A 399 6.93 15.52 25.67
CA ASP A 399 5.66 16.20 25.48
C ASP A 399 5.75 17.11 24.25
N ASN A 400 4.86 16.86 23.29
CA ASN A 400 4.82 17.59 22.03
C ASN A 400 4.46 19.07 22.23
N SER A 401 3.77 19.43 23.32
CA SER A 401 3.51 20.83 23.68
C SER A 401 4.80 21.63 23.89
N THR A 402 5.91 20.94 24.19
CA THR A 402 7.23 21.56 24.34
C THR A 402 8.00 21.72 23.04
N LEU A 403 7.51 21.15 21.92
CA LEU A 403 8.08 21.27 20.57
C LEU A 403 7.21 22.24 19.76
N VAL A 404 7.43 23.54 19.96
CA VAL A 404 6.51 24.62 19.53
C VAL A 404 6.58 24.89 18.03
N GLU A 405 7.63 24.43 17.34
CA GLU A 405 7.85 24.66 15.90
C GLU A 405 8.22 23.36 15.16
N ALA A 406 7.74 23.22 13.92
CA ALA A 406 7.89 21.99 13.12
C ALA A 406 9.35 21.58 12.79
N HIS A 407 10.30 22.49 13.01
CA HIS A 407 11.73 22.30 12.76
C HIS A 407 12.56 22.20 14.05
N GLN A 408 11.91 22.19 15.22
CA GLN A 408 12.60 22.05 16.49
C GLN A 408 13.01 20.59 16.72
N GLU A 409 14.32 20.36 16.76
CA GLU A 409 14.90 19.05 17.04
C GLU A 409 15.58 19.07 18.40
N VAL A 410 15.28 18.06 19.20
CA VAL A 410 15.90 17.83 20.49
C VAL A 410 16.67 16.54 20.38
N PHE A 411 17.99 16.61 20.43
CA PHE A 411 18.82 15.42 20.51
C PHE A 411 19.02 15.09 21.98
N ALA A 412 18.71 13.87 22.39
CA ALA A 412 18.89 13.45 23.77
C ALA A 412 19.57 12.09 23.88
N ASP A 413 20.55 11.98 24.77
CA ASP A 413 21.05 10.68 25.21
C ASP A 413 20.14 10.16 26.31
N LEU A 414 19.74 8.90 26.15
CA LEU A 414 18.85 8.21 27.08
C LEU A 414 19.60 7.03 27.68
N ARG A 415 19.59 6.94 29.01
CA ARG A 415 20.08 5.80 29.74
C ARG A 415 19.00 5.33 30.70
N PHE A 416 18.44 4.16 30.43
CA PHE A 416 17.37 3.56 31.22
C PHE A 416 17.93 2.67 32.32
N TYR A 417 17.19 2.57 33.41
CA TYR A 417 17.53 1.81 34.60
C TYR A 417 16.37 0.94 35.06
N VAL A 418 16.70 -0.24 35.56
CA VAL A 418 15.78 -1.11 36.32
C VAL A 418 16.45 -1.42 37.65
N PHE A 419 15.80 -1.08 38.76
CA PHE A 419 16.36 -1.32 40.08
C PHE A 419 16.33 -2.81 40.43
N LYS A 420 17.46 -3.31 40.93
CA LYS A 420 17.64 -4.69 41.39
C LYS A 420 17.95 -4.66 42.88
N ASN A 421 16.93 -4.91 43.70
CA ASN A 421 16.94 -4.68 45.14
C ASN A 421 17.94 -5.57 45.89
N ASN A 422 18.04 -6.86 45.53
CA ASN A 422 18.93 -7.82 46.20
C ASN A 422 20.42 -7.44 46.09
N GLU A 423 20.82 -6.78 45.01
CA GLU A 423 22.18 -6.29 44.77
C GLU A 423 22.35 -4.80 45.12
N ARG A 424 21.25 -4.09 45.44
CA ARG A 424 21.18 -2.63 45.58
C ARG A 424 21.85 -1.90 44.40
N LYS A 425 21.64 -2.40 43.19
CA LYS A 425 22.23 -1.88 41.94
C LYS A 425 21.16 -1.69 40.87
N TYR A 426 21.48 -0.92 39.84
CA TYR A 426 20.61 -0.75 38.67
C TYR A 426 21.15 -1.55 37.48
N PHE A 427 20.28 -2.36 36.88
CA PHE A 427 20.50 -2.82 35.50
C PHE A 427 20.33 -1.61 34.58
N THR A 428 21.30 -1.37 33.69
CA THR A 428 21.36 -0.16 32.87
C THR A 428 21.39 -0.52 31.40
N ILE A 429 20.60 0.16 30.57
CA ILE A 429 20.65 0.06 29.11
C ILE A 429 20.69 1.47 28.49
N GLN A 430 21.62 1.68 27.57
CA GLN A 430 21.77 2.92 26.82
C GLN A 430 22.14 2.61 25.37
N ASP A 431 21.79 3.50 24.45
CA ASP A 431 22.30 3.46 23.08
C ASP A 431 23.61 4.25 23.02
N THR A 432 24.37 4.03 21.96
CA THR A 432 25.64 4.74 21.66
C THR A 432 25.42 6.06 20.92
N HIS A 433 24.20 6.30 20.43
CA HIS A 433 23.84 7.49 19.65
C HIS A 433 22.77 8.33 20.36
N ALA A 434 22.82 9.64 20.15
CA ALA A 434 21.77 10.56 20.59
C ALA A 434 20.47 10.32 19.80
N TRP A 435 19.35 10.31 20.51
CA TRP A 435 18.03 10.09 19.95
C TRP A 435 17.43 11.42 19.52
N ARG A 436 16.99 11.51 18.27
CA ARG A 436 16.44 12.72 17.66
C ARG A 436 14.93 12.79 17.92
N TYR A 437 14.55 13.62 18.89
CA TYR A 437 13.17 13.95 19.17
C TYR A 437 12.71 15.13 18.32
N ASN A 438 11.55 15.00 17.68
CA ASN A 438 10.87 16.08 16.95
C ASN A 438 9.37 15.79 16.91
N ILE A 439 8.59 16.70 16.32
CA ILE A 439 7.12 16.58 16.25
C ILE A 439 6.63 15.30 15.55
N PHE A 440 7.47 14.66 14.74
CA PHE A 440 7.18 13.41 14.02
C PHE A 440 7.69 12.16 14.76
N LYS A 441 8.60 12.33 15.72
CA LYS A 441 9.21 11.25 16.48
C LYS A 441 9.45 11.70 17.91
N THR A 442 8.39 11.66 18.72
CA THR A 442 8.37 12.16 20.10
C THR A 442 8.71 11.09 21.14
N MET A 443 8.97 9.85 20.73
CA MET A 443 9.20 8.74 21.66
C MET A 443 10.30 7.79 21.17
N TRP A 444 11.14 7.39 22.10
CA TRP A 444 12.31 6.55 21.88
C TRP A 444 12.58 5.65 23.09
N GLY A 445 13.18 4.48 22.89
CA GLY A 445 13.33 3.47 23.93
C GLY A 445 13.74 2.10 23.41
N PHE A 446 13.65 1.10 24.28
CA PHE A 446 14.08 -0.26 24.04
C PHE A 446 12.92 -1.25 24.21
N SER A 447 12.75 -2.13 23.22
CA SER A 447 11.70 -3.14 23.22
C SER A 447 12.05 -4.42 24.01
N GLN A 448 13.33 -4.71 24.23
CA GLN A 448 13.83 -5.88 24.97
C GLN A 448 14.81 -5.47 26.08
N VAL A 449 14.32 -4.81 27.14
CA VAL A 449 15.17 -4.35 28.25
C VAL A 449 15.58 -5.51 29.16
N LEU A 450 14.63 -6.36 29.56
CA LEU A 450 14.90 -7.52 30.42
C LEU A 450 13.88 -8.62 30.14
N PRO A 451 14.25 -9.92 30.04
CA PRO A 451 13.27 -10.98 29.87
C PRO A 451 12.22 -10.95 30.98
N LEU A 452 10.95 -11.11 30.63
CA LEU A 452 9.83 -11.03 31.57
C LEU A 452 9.90 -12.13 32.62
N ALA A 453 10.34 -13.34 32.24
CA ALA A 453 10.57 -14.43 33.17
C ALA A 453 11.66 -14.07 34.20
N THR A 454 12.75 -13.43 33.76
CA THR A 454 13.83 -12.96 34.65
C THR A 454 13.35 -11.83 35.56
N PHE A 455 12.55 -10.90 35.05
CA PHE A 455 11.99 -9.80 35.84
C PHE A 455 11.00 -10.28 36.90
N ARG A 456 10.14 -11.25 36.55
CA ARG A 456 9.08 -11.78 37.43
C ARG A 456 9.58 -12.78 38.46
N ASP A 457 10.75 -13.39 38.25
CA ASP A 457 11.36 -14.28 39.24
C ASP A 457 11.85 -13.47 40.45
N PRO A 458 11.22 -13.64 41.63
CA PRO A 458 11.55 -12.85 42.82
C PRO A 458 13.00 -13.03 43.29
N SER A 459 13.65 -14.15 42.97
CA SER A 459 15.05 -14.38 43.33
C SER A 459 16.03 -13.43 42.62
N ASN A 460 15.63 -12.88 41.46
CA ASN A 460 16.40 -11.91 40.71
C ASN A 460 16.28 -10.49 41.29
N GLY A 461 15.37 -10.23 42.23
CA GLY A 461 15.32 -8.97 42.99
C GLY A 461 14.85 -7.74 42.21
N TYR A 462 14.28 -7.89 41.01
CA TYR A 462 13.67 -6.78 40.24
C TYR A 462 12.25 -6.45 40.72
N LEU A 463 11.55 -7.44 41.27
CA LEU A 463 10.35 -7.27 42.08
C LEU A 463 10.74 -7.43 43.56
N TYR A 464 10.42 -6.44 44.38
CA TYR A 464 10.71 -6.42 45.81
C TYR A 464 9.49 -5.97 46.61
N ASP A 465 9.50 -6.16 47.93
CA ASP A 465 8.38 -5.83 48.82
C ASP A 465 7.04 -6.46 48.35
N GLU A 466 7.11 -7.76 48.00
CA GLU A 466 6.00 -8.59 47.49
C GLU A 466 5.52 -8.26 46.06
N ASP A 467 5.55 -7.01 45.57
CA ASP A 467 5.15 -6.69 44.18
C ASP A 467 5.52 -5.27 43.68
N HIS A 468 6.62 -4.68 44.16
CA HIS A 468 7.11 -3.36 43.74
C HIS A 468 8.27 -3.47 42.76
N CYS A 469 8.33 -2.54 41.80
CA CYS A 469 9.51 -2.35 40.96
C CYS A 469 9.79 -0.87 40.72
N GLU A 470 11.04 -0.56 40.38
CA GLU A 470 11.47 0.81 40.09
C GLU A 470 12.19 0.86 38.74
N PHE A 471 11.70 1.75 37.88
CA PHE A 471 12.29 2.09 36.60
C PHE A 471 12.84 3.51 36.64
N GLY A 472 13.93 3.78 35.94
CA GLY A 472 14.47 5.12 35.84
C GLY A 472 15.02 5.45 34.47
N VAL A 473 15.24 6.74 34.24
CA VAL A 473 15.93 7.24 33.05
C VAL A 473 16.78 8.45 33.38
N ASP A 474 17.99 8.49 32.84
CA ASP A 474 18.78 9.71 32.69
C ASP A 474 18.54 10.27 31.29
N VAL A 475 18.11 11.53 31.23
CA VAL A 475 17.95 12.26 29.96
C VAL A 475 19.03 13.35 29.89
N THR A 476 19.87 13.31 28.87
CA THR A 476 20.87 14.36 28.61
C THR A 476 20.52 15.04 27.30
N ILE A 477 20.15 16.33 27.34
CA ILE A 477 19.77 17.08 26.14
C ILE A 477 21.00 17.76 25.52
N HIS A 478 21.14 17.63 24.21
CA HIS A 478 22.13 18.35 23.40
C HIS A 478 21.45 19.57 22.74
N SER A 479 21.97 20.76 22.99
CA SER A 479 21.46 22.01 22.41
C SER A 479 22.13 22.32 21.05
N PRO A 480 21.38 22.61 19.97
CA PRO A 480 21.95 23.09 18.72
C PRO A 480 22.35 24.57 18.82
N PHE A 481 23.59 24.91 18.46
CA PHE A 481 23.99 26.30 18.18
C PHE A 481 23.69 26.66 16.72
N GLN A 482 23.36 27.93 16.47
CA GLN A 482 23.00 28.50 15.17
C GLN A 482 24.13 28.58 14.12
N SER A 483 25.27 27.93 14.32
CA SER A 483 26.33 27.86 13.31
C SER A 483 27.18 26.61 13.49
N SER A 484 27.56 26.00 12.37
CA SER A 484 28.19 24.70 12.21
C SER A 484 29.45 24.43 13.05
N GLU A 485 29.60 23.13 13.34
CA GLU A 485 30.78 22.39 13.84
C GLU A 485 30.87 22.19 15.38
N LEU A 486 30.75 20.90 15.77
CA LEU A 486 30.84 20.26 17.10
C LEU A 486 29.64 20.37 18.07
N PHE A 487 28.99 19.22 18.31
CA PHE A 487 28.01 19.01 19.41
C PHE A 487 28.71 19.14 20.77
N SER A 488 28.41 20.18 21.54
CA SER A 488 28.84 20.28 22.94
C SER A 488 27.76 19.75 23.88
N VAL A 489 28.09 18.74 24.69
CA VAL A 489 27.19 18.16 25.70
C VAL A 489 27.02 19.14 26.87
N ALA A 490 25.82 19.69 27.07
CA ALA A 490 25.47 20.42 28.29
C ALA A 490 25.18 19.39 29.41
N ARG A 491 26.17 19.10 30.27
CA ARG A 491 26.07 18.05 31.31
C ARG A 491 25.45 18.49 32.64
N ASN A 492 25.15 19.77 32.83
CA ASN A 492 24.82 20.30 34.15
C ASN A 492 23.36 20.75 34.25
N PHE A 493 22.44 19.79 34.27
CA PHE A 493 21.08 20.02 34.77
C PHE A 493 20.97 19.42 36.18
N ASP A 494 20.37 20.14 37.12
CA ASP A 494 20.13 19.64 38.47
C ASP A 494 19.16 18.44 38.41
N LYS A 495 19.71 17.24 38.66
CA LYS A 495 19.02 15.91 38.65
C LYS A 495 18.49 15.47 37.27
N PRO A 496 19.35 14.96 36.36
CA PRO A 496 18.91 14.40 35.08
C PRO A 496 18.24 13.02 35.22
N ARG A 497 18.28 12.42 36.42
CA ARG A 497 17.74 11.11 36.74
C ARG A 497 16.32 11.23 37.29
N PHE A 498 15.37 10.62 36.59
CA PHE A 498 14.02 10.41 37.10
C PHE A 498 13.82 8.92 37.38
N SER A 499 13.23 8.60 38.54
CA SER A 499 12.81 7.25 38.89
C SER A 499 11.31 7.21 39.15
N TRP A 500 10.69 6.11 38.73
CA TRP A 500 9.29 5.83 38.87
C TRP A 500 9.11 4.45 39.52
N THR A 501 8.57 4.44 40.73
CA THR A 501 8.21 3.22 41.45
C THR A 501 6.78 2.82 41.12
N ILE A 502 6.62 1.61 40.60
CA ILE A 502 5.31 1.00 40.36
C ILE A 502 5.01 0.09 41.56
N ARG A 503 3.83 0.27 42.14
CA ARG A 503 3.29 -0.60 43.19
C ARG A 503 2.33 -1.60 42.57
N SER A 504 2.37 -2.84 43.05
CA SER A 504 1.49 -3.92 42.58
C SER A 504 1.65 -4.21 41.09
N PHE A 505 2.89 -4.43 40.64
CA PHE A 505 3.22 -4.67 39.24
C PHE A 505 2.48 -5.87 38.64
N SER A 506 2.27 -6.93 39.41
CA SER A 506 1.52 -8.13 38.98
C SER A 506 0.04 -7.86 38.71
N ALA A 507 -0.53 -6.77 39.23
CA ALA A 507 -1.92 -6.37 39.00
C ALA A 507 -2.14 -5.54 37.72
N LEU A 508 -1.08 -5.22 36.97
CA LEU A 508 -1.18 -4.49 35.71
C LEU A 508 -1.75 -5.41 34.60
N VAL A 509 -2.99 -5.11 34.15
CA VAL A 509 -3.74 -5.91 33.17
C VAL A 509 -3.67 -5.34 31.73
N GLY A 510 -3.01 -4.20 31.53
CA GLY A 510 -2.92 -3.48 30.25
C GLY A 510 -1.55 -3.54 29.58
N ASP A 511 -1.49 -3.14 28.31
CA ASP A 511 -0.27 -3.21 27.49
C ASP A 511 0.70 -2.03 27.73
N THR A 512 0.23 -0.90 28.25
CA THR A 512 1.01 0.35 28.34
C THR A 512 0.66 1.18 29.57
N TYR A 513 1.68 1.67 30.28
CA TYR A 513 1.54 2.56 31.45
C TYR A 513 2.54 3.72 31.39
N PHE A 514 2.15 4.88 31.90
CA PHE A 514 2.97 6.11 31.89
C PHE A 514 3.26 6.61 33.31
N SER A 515 4.44 7.18 33.52
CA SER A 515 4.79 7.93 34.73
C SER A 515 4.15 9.32 34.75
N ASP A 516 4.23 9.98 35.91
CA ASP A 516 4.03 11.43 35.98
C ASP A 516 5.01 12.17 35.06
N THR A 517 4.63 13.37 34.64
CA THR A 517 5.46 14.22 33.78
C THR A 517 6.60 14.84 34.60
N PHE A 518 7.83 14.77 34.08
CA PHE A 518 9.02 15.36 34.68
C PHE A 518 9.75 16.26 33.69
N SER A 519 10.46 17.28 34.18
CA SER A 519 11.10 18.28 33.32
C SER A 519 12.62 18.17 33.33
N VAL A 520 13.24 18.07 32.16
CA VAL A 520 14.71 18.05 31.98
C VAL A 520 15.07 18.96 30.81
N GLY A 521 16.05 19.84 31.01
CA GLY A 521 16.52 20.81 30.02
C GLY A 521 15.42 21.69 29.41
N GLY A 522 14.46 22.12 30.22
CA GLY A 522 13.34 22.97 29.79
C GLY A 522 12.25 22.26 28.97
N ARG A 523 12.31 20.92 28.88
CA ARG A 523 11.33 20.08 28.20
C ARG A 523 10.62 19.17 29.20
N ASN A 524 9.40 18.77 28.87
CA ASN A 524 8.57 17.87 29.68
C ASN A 524 8.62 16.47 29.08
N TRP A 525 8.70 15.45 29.95
CA TRP A 525 8.95 14.06 29.60
C TRP A 525 8.08 13.13 30.43
N ASN A 526 7.82 11.92 29.94
CA ASN A 526 7.29 10.82 30.74
C ASN A 526 7.96 9.49 30.37
N ILE A 527 7.97 8.55 31.32
CA ILE A 527 8.42 7.16 31.09
C ILE A 527 7.20 6.34 30.71
N GLN A 528 7.33 5.52 29.67
CA GLN A 528 6.38 4.48 29.31
C GLN A 528 6.94 3.10 29.61
N VAL A 529 6.16 2.26 30.30
CA VAL A 529 6.47 0.85 30.60
C VAL A 529 5.42 -0.05 29.95
N ASN A 530 5.85 -1.15 29.31
CA ASN A 530 4.96 -2.20 28.79
C ASN A 530 5.24 -3.53 29.55
N PRO A 531 4.40 -3.91 30.53
CA PRO A 531 4.67 -5.02 31.47
C PRO A 531 4.71 -6.42 30.86
N SER A 532 4.01 -6.64 29.74
CA SER A 532 3.94 -7.93 29.03
C SER A 532 4.91 -7.99 27.83
N GLY A 533 5.71 -6.95 27.65
CA GLY A 533 6.46 -6.70 26.42
C GLY A 533 5.57 -6.20 25.30
N ARG A 534 6.19 -5.52 24.33
CA ARG A 534 5.48 -5.10 23.12
C ARG A 534 5.18 -6.37 22.31
N ALA A 535 3.96 -6.88 22.39
CA ALA A 535 3.53 -8.04 21.61
C ALA A 535 3.55 -7.70 20.12
N THR A 536 4.64 -8.05 19.43
CA THR A 536 4.68 -8.11 17.96
C THR A 536 4.41 -9.53 17.50
N ARG A 537 3.19 -10.03 17.74
CA ARG A 537 2.65 -11.16 16.99
C ARG A 537 1.17 -10.88 16.71
N GLU A 538 0.88 -10.79 15.42
CA GLU A 538 -0.46 -10.66 14.84
C GLU A 538 -1.20 -9.37 15.22
N GLY A 539 -0.97 -8.31 14.41
CA GLY A 539 -1.94 -7.23 14.20
C GLY A 539 -2.49 -6.53 15.44
N ARG A 540 -1.80 -5.46 15.86
CA ARG A 540 -2.33 -4.12 16.21
C ARG A 540 -1.47 -3.44 17.27
N ALA A 541 -0.90 -2.30 16.92
CA ALA A 541 -0.78 -1.17 17.85
C ALA A 541 -0.76 0.14 17.05
N LEU A 542 -1.83 0.90 17.24
CA LEU A 542 -1.97 2.32 16.96
C LEU A 542 -1.19 3.10 18.04
N SER A 543 -0.55 4.21 17.69
CA SER A 543 -0.16 5.24 18.66
C SER A 543 -0.48 6.61 18.06
N MET A 544 -1.40 7.33 18.71
CA MET A 544 -1.79 8.71 18.39
C MET A 544 -0.87 9.71 19.09
N TYR A 545 -0.57 10.82 18.42
CA TYR A 545 -0.21 12.07 19.09
C TYR A 545 -1.16 13.21 18.67
N LEU A 546 -1.60 13.97 19.66
CA LEU A 546 -2.20 15.29 19.51
C LEU A 546 -1.11 16.34 19.26
N LEU A 547 -1.34 17.24 18.30
CA LEU A 547 -0.79 18.60 18.32
C LEU A 547 -1.80 19.58 17.73
N LEU A 548 -1.97 20.70 18.43
CA LEU A 548 -2.67 21.89 18.00
C LEU A 548 -1.62 22.98 17.76
N ASN A 549 -1.64 23.53 16.54
CA ASN A 549 -1.12 24.82 16.06
C ASN A 549 0.34 25.24 16.30
N ALA A 550 1.06 25.46 15.19
CA ALA A 550 1.85 26.67 15.00
C ALA A 550 1.76 27.12 13.52
N ASN A 551 1.47 28.40 13.33
CA ASN A 551 1.46 29.08 12.03
C ASN A 551 2.87 29.46 11.59
N GLU A 552 3.01 29.54 10.26
CA GLU A 552 3.91 30.41 9.47
C GLU A 552 5.43 30.17 9.54
N LYS A 553 6.01 29.88 8.37
CA LYS A 553 6.74 30.91 7.62
C LYS A 553 6.97 30.54 6.14
N ASN A 554 6.61 31.52 5.31
CA ASN A 554 7.32 32.05 4.14
C ASN A 554 7.84 31.06 3.08
N ASN A 555 7.12 31.00 1.96
CA ASN A 555 7.79 31.12 0.67
C ASN A 555 7.31 32.39 -0.03
N LYS A 556 8.29 33.19 -0.47
CA LYS A 556 8.10 34.33 -1.36
C LYS A 556 7.60 33.79 -2.70
N GLU A 557 6.34 34.00 -3.00
CA GLU A 557 5.88 34.05 -4.38
C GLU A 557 5.11 35.37 -4.55
N SER A 558 5.46 36.08 -5.61
CA SER A 558 4.86 37.35 -6.00
C SER A 558 3.34 37.22 -6.11
N PHE A 559 2.60 38.02 -5.35
CA PHE A 559 1.17 38.18 -5.56
C PHE A 559 0.93 38.85 -6.92
N VAL A 560 0.60 38.05 -7.93
CA VAL A 560 -0.16 38.53 -9.07
C VAL A 560 -1.62 38.50 -8.63
N ILE A 561 -2.21 39.66 -8.38
CA ILE A 561 -3.64 39.78 -8.11
C ILE A 561 -4.36 39.61 -9.47
N THR A 562 -4.99 38.47 -9.70
CA THR A 562 -5.88 38.26 -10.84
C THR A 562 -7.27 38.83 -10.50
N PRO A 563 -7.78 39.81 -11.27
CA PRO A 563 -9.13 40.34 -11.09
C PRO A 563 -10.18 39.25 -11.31
N ASN A 564 -11.26 39.27 -10.53
CA ASN A 564 -12.43 38.42 -10.78
C ASN A 564 -13.49 39.17 -11.60
N ILE A 565 -14.49 38.45 -12.14
CA ILE A 565 -15.58 39.02 -12.97
C ILE A 565 -16.27 40.21 -12.29
N PHE A 566 -16.42 40.20 -10.97
CA PHE A 566 -17.02 41.31 -10.23
C PHE A 566 -16.14 42.58 -10.29
N THR A 567 -14.83 42.41 -10.17
CA THR A 567 -13.83 43.49 -10.29
C THR A 567 -13.76 44.02 -11.72
N CYS A 568 -13.76 43.13 -12.73
CA CYS A 568 -13.81 43.52 -14.15
C CYS A 568 -15.10 44.26 -14.50
N ASN A 569 -16.26 43.82 -13.99
CA ASN A 569 -17.55 44.49 -14.22
C ASN A 569 -17.62 45.87 -13.54
N LEU A 570 -17.03 46.02 -12.35
CA LEU A 570 -16.87 47.33 -11.72
C LEU A 570 -15.94 48.23 -12.52
N LEU A 571 -14.83 47.69 -13.05
CA LEU A 571 -13.90 48.41 -13.92
C LEU A 571 -14.56 48.85 -15.21
N VAL A 572 -15.27 47.96 -15.92
CA VAL A 572 -16.00 48.27 -17.15
C VAL A 572 -17.06 49.35 -16.88
N LYS A 573 -17.84 49.24 -15.79
CA LYS A 573 -18.80 50.28 -15.41
C LYS A 573 -18.12 51.61 -15.08
N ALA A 574 -16.96 51.59 -14.44
CA ALA A 574 -16.19 52.80 -14.13
C ALA A 574 -15.56 53.44 -15.37
N LEU A 575 -15.04 52.63 -16.30
CA LEU A 575 -14.42 53.05 -17.56
C LEU A 575 -15.47 53.60 -18.53
N CYS A 576 -16.63 52.94 -18.66
CA CYS A 576 -17.76 53.45 -19.44
C CYS A 576 -18.31 54.77 -18.85
N LYS A 577 -18.36 54.91 -17.51
CA LYS A 577 -18.73 56.19 -16.87
C LYS A 577 -17.71 57.31 -17.11
N LYS A 578 -16.46 56.97 -17.44
CA LYS A 578 -15.39 57.91 -17.83
C LYS A 578 -15.25 58.09 -19.35
N ASN A 579 -16.12 57.46 -20.14
CA ASN A 579 -16.09 57.45 -21.60
C ASN A 579 -14.80 56.83 -22.21
N ASP A 580 -14.09 56.00 -21.45
CA ASP A 580 -12.90 55.23 -21.90
C ASP A 580 -13.34 53.86 -22.39
N VAL A 581 -13.93 53.87 -23.59
CA VAL A 581 -14.61 52.71 -24.18
C VAL A 581 -13.62 51.65 -24.67
N GLU A 582 -12.44 52.04 -25.14
CA GLU A 582 -11.41 51.13 -25.66
C GLU A 582 -10.81 50.26 -24.55
N SER A 583 -10.55 50.83 -23.38
CA SER A 583 -10.07 50.09 -22.20
C SER A 583 -11.16 49.17 -21.63
N ALA A 584 -12.43 49.58 -21.71
CA ALA A 584 -13.55 48.74 -21.30
C ALA A 584 -13.69 47.48 -22.19
N TYR A 585 -13.48 47.62 -23.51
CA TYR A 585 -13.50 46.48 -24.43
C TYR A 585 -12.35 45.50 -24.18
N LYS A 586 -11.13 45.98 -23.90
CA LYS A 586 -10.01 45.10 -23.54
C LYS A 586 -10.28 44.28 -22.28
N VAL A 587 -10.90 44.89 -21.26
CA VAL A 587 -11.30 44.17 -20.04
C VAL A 587 -12.39 43.14 -20.33
N LEU A 588 -13.27 43.38 -21.32
CA LEU A 588 -14.33 42.48 -21.75
C LEU A 588 -13.81 41.26 -22.53
N ASP A 589 -12.78 41.44 -23.37
CA ASP A 589 -12.17 40.37 -24.15
C ASP A 589 -11.41 39.34 -23.28
N GLU A 590 -11.04 39.72 -22.05
CA GLU A 590 -10.39 38.84 -21.05
C GLU A 590 -11.41 38.08 -20.15
N ILE A 591 -12.72 38.35 -20.25
CA ILE A 591 -13.78 37.71 -19.44
C ILE A 591 -14.10 36.24 -19.81
N PRO A 592 -14.00 35.78 -21.07
CA PRO A 592 -14.36 34.40 -21.44
C PRO A 592 -13.49 33.31 -20.77
N GLU A 593 -12.32 33.66 -20.21
CA GLU A 593 -11.46 32.74 -19.45
C GLU A 593 -11.85 32.63 -17.95
N MET A 594 -12.91 33.30 -17.47
CA MET A 594 -13.26 33.38 -16.04
C MET A 594 -14.60 32.74 -15.64
N GLU A 595 -15.36 32.11 -16.56
CA GLU A 595 -16.74 31.65 -16.30
C GLU A 595 -16.89 30.40 -15.39
N GLU A 596 -15.83 29.67 -15.02
CA GLU A 596 -15.97 28.44 -14.22
C GLU A 596 -15.89 28.60 -12.69
N ASN A 597 -15.77 29.81 -12.13
CA ASN A 597 -15.66 30.02 -10.68
C ASN A 597 -16.70 30.99 -10.07
N GLY A 598 -17.91 30.45 -9.80
CA GLY A 598 -18.72 30.70 -8.59
C GLY A 598 -19.62 31.95 -8.50
N ALA A 599 -20.94 31.74 -8.45
CA ALA A 599 -21.87 32.43 -7.54
C ALA A 599 -23.26 31.75 -7.48
N GLY A 600 -23.71 31.36 -6.28
CA GLY A 600 -25.08 30.93 -6.00
C GLY A 600 -26.05 32.11 -5.71
N PRO A 601 -27.38 31.91 -5.79
CA PRO A 601 -28.36 32.98 -5.63
C PRO A 601 -28.99 33.07 -4.22
N ASN A 602 -29.57 34.25 -4.00
CA ASN A 602 -30.32 34.81 -2.87
C ASN A 602 -31.46 33.92 -2.29
N PRO A 603 -31.63 33.77 -0.96
CA PRO A 603 -32.75 33.04 -0.38
C PRO A 603 -33.88 34.00 0.04
N ASN A 604 -34.97 34.05 -0.74
CA ASN A 604 -36.32 34.38 -0.28
C ASN A 604 -37.35 34.21 -1.40
N VAL A 605 -37.70 32.96 -1.73
CA VAL A 605 -39.04 32.59 -2.21
C VAL A 605 -39.30 31.14 -1.79
N GLY A 606 -40.37 30.92 -1.00
CA GLY A 606 -41.17 29.70 -0.82
C GLY A 606 -40.47 28.33 -0.69
N GLU A 607 -40.72 27.66 0.44
CA GLU A 607 -40.53 26.22 0.69
C GLU A 607 -40.18 25.34 -0.53
N VAL A 608 -38.88 25.20 -0.82
CA VAL A 608 -38.30 24.08 -1.56
C VAL A 608 -36.88 23.88 -1.03
N ASN A 609 -36.55 22.63 -0.65
CA ASN A 609 -35.21 22.20 -0.20
C ASN A 609 -34.11 22.66 -1.16
N TYR A 610 -33.29 23.63 -0.75
CA TYR A 610 -32.01 23.93 -1.43
C TYR A 610 -30.89 23.06 -0.85
N VAL A 611 -30.98 21.78 -1.15
CA VAL A 611 -29.82 20.90 -1.36
C VAL A 611 -29.71 20.78 -2.88
N ASP A 612 -28.50 20.77 -3.42
CA ASP A 612 -28.15 20.57 -4.84
C ASP A 612 -28.14 21.80 -5.75
N LYS A 613 -26.91 22.26 -6.03
CA LYS A 613 -26.45 22.54 -7.41
C LYS A 613 -24.91 22.46 -7.49
N LEU A 614 -24.34 21.39 -6.94
CA LEU A 614 -23.40 20.61 -7.74
C LEU A 614 -24.30 19.67 -8.53
N GLN A 615 -24.11 19.53 -9.83
CA GLN A 615 -24.81 18.49 -10.58
C GLN A 615 -24.36 17.12 -10.01
N GLU A 616 -25.09 16.62 -9.01
CA GLU A 616 -25.08 15.22 -8.63
C GLU A 616 -25.71 14.45 -9.79
N ILE A 617 -24.94 14.16 -10.84
CA ILE A 617 -25.28 13.11 -11.80
C ILE A 617 -25.01 11.77 -11.11
N SER A 618 -25.88 11.48 -10.14
CA SER A 618 -25.98 10.20 -9.45
C SER A 618 -26.64 9.17 -10.38
N SER A 619 -25.84 8.16 -10.72
CA SER A 619 -26.18 6.75 -11.06
C SER A 619 -27.22 6.36 -12.12
N ARG A 620 -27.93 7.26 -12.82
CA ARG A 620 -29.03 6.77 -13.69
C ARG A 620 -28.72 6.18 -15.07
N ASP A 621 -27.50 6.28 -15.59
CA ASP A 621 -27.23 5.80 -16.97
C ASP A 621 -26.36 4.54 -17.12
N TYR A 622 -25.89 3.91 -16.04
CA TYR A 622 -25.35 2.55 -16.13
C TYR A 622 -25.61 1.82 -14.83
N LYS A 623 -26.33 0.69 -14.90
CA LYS A 623 -26.50 -0.25 -13.79
C LYS A 623 -25.13 -0.57 -13.17
N VAL A 624 -24.80 0.04 -12.04
CA VAL A 624 -23.95 -0.60 -11.04
C VAL A 624 -24.87 -1.02 -9.91
N SER A 625 -25.79 -1.92 -10.23
CA SER A 625 -26.29 -2.84 -9.23
C SER A 625 -25.08 -3.56 -8.63
N ALA A 626 -25.12 -3.88 -7.33
CA ALA A 626 -24.09 -4.64 -6.63
C ALA A 626 -23.75 -6.03 -7.25
N SER A 627 -24.30 -6.36 -8.43
CA SER A 627 -24.15 -7.65 -9.12
C SER A 627 -22.73 -7.96 -9.60
N ASN A 628 -21.89 -6.94 -9.83
CA ASN A 628 -20.49 -7.14 -10.26
C ASN A 628 -19.47 -6.75 -9.17
N ALA A 629 -19.95 -6.36 -7.99
CA ALA A 629 -19.08 -5.97 -6.89
C ALA A 629 -18.45 -7.20 -6.25
N VAL A 630 -17.15 -7.14 -6.03
CA VAL A 630 -16.35 -8.19 -5.43
C VAL A 630 -16.07 -7.81 -3.98
N LYS A 631 -16.45 -8.68 -3.05
CA LYS A 631 -16.32 -8.48 -1.60
C LYS A 631 -15.33 -9.49 -1.01
N GLY A 632 -14.58 -9.08 0.01
CA GLY A 632 -13.64 -9.96 0.71
C GLY A 632 -13.09 -9.37 1.99
N LEU A 633 -12.43 -10.20 2.79
CA LEU A 633 -11.73 -9.79 4.02
C LEU A 633 -10.23 -9.73 3.78
N ARG A 634 -9.61 -8.68 4.30
CA ARG A 634 -8.22 -8.33 3.99
C ARG A 634 -7.47 -7.90 5.24
N ASP A 635 -6.26 -8.43 5.44
CA ASP A 635 -5.45 -8.07 6.61
C ASP A 635 -4.81 -6.66 6.47
N ARG A 636 -4.61 -6.20 5.23
CA ARG A 636 -3.93 -4.95 4.94
C ARG A 636 -4.86 -3.74 5.06
N PRO A 637 -4.42 -2.63 5.67
CA PRO A 637 -5.11 -1.34 5.60
C PRO A 637 -5.12 -0.75 4.17
N PRO A 638 -5.98 0.25 3.92
CA PRO A 638 -5.92 1.05 2.71
C PRO A 638 -4.57 1.76 2.58
N SER A 639 -4.19 2.06 1.34
CA SER A 639 -2.94 2.71 0.93
C SER A 639 -3.12 4.14 0.42
N SER A 640 -4.31 4.52 -0.07
CA SER A 640 -4.54 5.89 -0.53
C SER A 640 -5.05 6.80 0.58
N TYR A 641 -6.06 6.36 1.34
CA TYR A 641 -6.61 7.16 2.44
C TYR A 641 -7.28 6.30 3.51
N THR A 642 -7.10 6.70 4.77
CA THR A 642 -7.77 6.13 5.93
C THR A 642 -8.47 7.23 6.75
N LEU A 643 -9.73 6.99 7.10
CA LEU A 643 -10.55 7.84 7.96
C LEU A 643 -10.94 7.07 9.22
N LYS A 644 -10.43 7.52 10.36
CA LYS A 644 -10.80 7.01 11.68
C LYS A 644 -11.79 7.96 12.33
N MET A 645 -12.84 7.43 12.92
CA MET A 645 -13.80 8.19 13.69
C MET A 645 -13.87 7.63 15.11
N GLU A 646 -13.83 8.50 16.10
CA GLU A 646 -14.00 8.14 17.54
C GLU A 646 -15.36 8.62 18.08
N SER A 647 -16.19 9.20 17.21
CA SER A 647 -17.44 9.86 17.58
C SER A 647 -18.53 9.67 16.51
N PHE A 648 -18.63 8.46 15.96
CA PHE A 648 -19.49 8.14 14.82
C PHE A 648 -20.99 8.34 15.13
N ASN A 649 -21.45 7.88 16.28
CA ASN A 649 -22.81 8.01 16.79
C ASN A 649 -23.17 9.47 17.03
N THR A 650 -22.22 10.32 17.43
CA THR A 650 -22.47 11.76 17.56
C THR A 650 -22.76 12.42 16.22
N LEU A 651 -22.03 12.03 15.16
CA LEU A 651 -22.32 12.46 13.79
C LEU A 651 -23.73 12.01 13.37
N LEU A 652 -24.11 10.77 13.71
CA LEU A 652 -25.43 10.21 13.41
C LEU A 652 -26.60 10.88 14.13
N LYS A 653 -26.40 11.52 15.28
CA LYS A 653 -27.44 12.26 16.00
C LYS A 653 -27.88 13.54 15.26
N SER A 654 -27.11 13.99 14.26
CA SER A 654 -27.49 15.17 13.47
C SER A 654 -28.60 14.82 12.50
N ASN A 655 -29.69 15.61 12.52
CA ASN A 655 -30.74 15.53 11.51
C ASN A 655 -30.35 16.24 10.20
N TYR A 656 -29.20 16.92 10.17
CA TYR A 656 -28.78 17.83 9.09
C TYR A 656 -27.42 17.46 8.45
N ALA A 657 -26.65 16.54 9.04
CA ALA A 657 -25.42 16.01 8.47
C ALA A 657 -25.69 14.70 7.71
N GLU A 658 -26.02 14.80 6.42
CA GLU A 658 -26.32 13.65 5.56
C GLU A 658 -25.09 12.76 5.27
N ARG A 659 -23.91 13.39 5.15
CA ARG A 659 -22.64 12.72 4.82
C ARG A 659 -21.46 13.39 5.49
N TYR A 660 -20.35 12.66 5.56
CA TYR A 660 -19.04 13.17 5.92
C TYR A 660 -18.14 13.15 4.68
N GLU A 661 -17.41 14.23 4.46
CA GLU A 661 -16.40 14.35 3.40
C GLU A 661 -15.04 14.54 4.05
N SER A 662 -14.08 13.69 3.69
CA SER A 662 -12.72 13.78 4.20
C SER A 662 -12.00 15.03 3.68
N ARG A 663 -10.78 15.23 4.16
CA ARG A 663 -9.83 16.13 3.48
C ARG A 663 -9.44 15.57 2.11
N PRO A 664 -9.03 16.44 1.17
CA PRO A 664 -8.50 15.99 -0.09
C PRO A 664 -7.17 15.25 0.13
N PHE A 665 -6.96 14.18 -0.63
CA PHE A 665 -5.72 13.41 -0.66
C PHE A 665 -5.29 13.19 -2.12
N ALA A 666 -3.98 13.25 -2.37
CA ALA A 666 -3.45 13.19 -3.72
C ALA A 666 -3.11 11.75 -4.13
N VAL A 667 -3.58 11.33 -5.30
CA VAL A 667 -3.21 10.05 -5.94
C VAL A 667 -3.12 10.25 -7.45
N GLY A 668 -2.02 9.79 -8.04
CA GLY A 668 -1.75 9.82 -9.49
C GLY A 668 -1.95 11.20 -10.13
N GLY A 669 -1.58 12.27 -9.42
CA GLY A 669 -1.66 13.65 -9.91
C GLY A 669 -3.02 14.33 -9.70
N TYR A 670 -4.00 13.65 -9.12
CA TYR A 670 -5.33 14.21 -8.85
C TYR A 670 -5.62 14.25 -7.36
N ASN A 671 -6.48 15.19 -6.94
CA ASN A 671 -6.97 15.29 -5.58
C ASN A 671 -8.31 14.55 -5.46
N TRP A 672 -8.44 13.76 -4.41
CA TRP A 672 -9.59 12.89 -4.15
C TRP A 672 -10.14 13.15 -2.75
N THR A 673 -11.44 12.95 -2.54
CA THR A 673 -12.11 13.05 -1.24
C THR A 673 -12.91 11.78 -0.97
N LEU A 674 -12.73 11.17 0.20
CA LEU A 674 -13.55 10.06 0.66
C LEU A 674 -14.86 10.60 1.21
N VAL A 675 -15.98 10.08 0.73
CA VAL A 675 -17.33 10.49 1.12
C VAL A 675 -18.04 9.32 1.78
N VAL A 676 -18.44 9.50 3.04
CA VAL A 676 -19.13 8.50 3.85
C VAL A 676 -20.55 8.96 4.10
N TYR A 677 -21.54 8.12 3.78
CA TYR A 677 -22.94 8.32 4.17
C TYR A 677 -23.31 7.32 5.25
N PRO A 678 -23.25 7.72 6.55
CA PRO A 678 -23.48 6.84 7.68
C PRO A 678 -24.85 6.13 7.69
N ASN A 679 -25.88 6.80 7.17
CA ASN A 679 -27.25 6.27 7.06
C ASN A 679 -27.67 6.02 5.60
N GLY A 680 -26.70 6.01 4.69
CA GLY A 680 -26.90 5.75 3.27
C GLY A 680 -27.25 6.97 2.44
N ASN A 681 -26.78 6.97 1.19
CA ASN A 681 -27.14 7.99 0.21
C ASN A 681 -28.55 7.73 -0.31
N LYS A 682 -29.53 8.50 0.18
CA LYS A 682 -30.95 8.32 -0.18
C LYS A 682 -31.22 8.62 -1.66
N LYS A 683 -30.42 9.50 -2.27
CA LYS A 683 -30.54 9.85 -3.69
C LYS A 683 -30.03 8.75 -4.62
N ASP A 684 -29.24 7.81 -4.08
CA ASP A 684 -28.65 6.69 -4.79
C ASP A 684 -29.12 5.33 -4.25
N SER A 685 -30.35 5.27 -3.71
CA SER A 685 -30.95 4.02 -3.21
C SER A 685 -30.15 3.31 -2.09
N GLY A 686 -29.34 4.05 -1.32
CA GLY A 686 -28.55 3.54 -0.20
C GLY A 686 -29.29 3.41 1.12
N SER A 687 -30.60 3.66 1.15
CA SER A 687 -31.39 3.64 2.40
C SER A 687 -31.25 2.32 3.15
N GLY A 688 -30.90 2.37 4.44
CA GLY A 688 -30.67 1.19 5.29
C GLY A 688 -29.27 0.58 5.17
N TYR A 689 -28.41 1.14 4.32
CA TYR A 689 -27.02 0.72 4.14
C TYR A 689 -26.06 1.89 4.39
N LEU A 690 -24.86 1.57 4.86
CA LEU A 690 -23.73 2.49 4.78
C LEU A 690 -23.32 2.63 3.31
N SER A 691 -23.13 3.87 2.84
CA SER A 691 -22.60 4.14 1.49
C SER A 691 -21.22 4.78 1.56
N LEU A 692 -20.33 4.37 0.65
CA LEU A 692 -18.98 4.92 0.52
C LEU A 692 -18.75 5.34 -0.93
N TYR A 693 -18.25 6.55 -1.12
CA TYR A 693 -17.87 7.11 -2.41
C TYR A 693 -16.51 7.78 -2.34
N VAL A 694 -15.91 8.01 -3.49
CA VAL A 694 -14.78 8.90 -3.66
C VAL A 694 -15.16 9.95 -4.70
N ALA A 695 -14.78 11.19 -4.44
CA ALA A 695 -14.97 12.32 -5.34
C ALA A 695 -13.60 12.86 -5.81
N ILE A 696 -13.44 13.09 -7.11
CA ILE A 696 -12.29 13.79 -7.67
C ILE A 696 -12.53 15.31 -7.60
N ASP A 697 -11.47 16.06 -7.34
CA ASP A 697 -11.50 17.53 -7.38
C ASP A 697 -11.45 18.02 -8.83
N ASN A 698 -12.52 18.69 -9.25
CA ASN A 698 -12.63 19.24 -10.62
C ASN A 698 -11.54 20.26 -10.94
N SER A 699 -10.99 20.96 -9.95
CA SER A 699 -9.89 21.91 -10.20
C SER A 699 -8.61 21.22 -10.67
N THR A 700 -8.49 19.91 -10.49
CA THR A 700 -7.36 19.10 -10.99
C THR A 700 -7.58 18.55 -12.40
N LEU A 701 -8.77 18.74 -12.99
CA LEU A 701 -9.08 18.37 -14.36
C LEU A 701 -8.81 19.58 -15.27
N VAL A 702 -7.67 19.55 -15.96
CA VAL A 702 -7.13 20.71 -16.70
C VAL A 702 -7.85 20.94 -18.04
N ALA A 703 -8.59 19.94 -18.54
CA ALA A 703 -9.39 20.05 -19.76
C ALA A 703 -10.82 19.52 -19.55
N ALA A 704 -11.81 20.20 -20.12
CA ALA A 704 -13.25 19.86 -20.01
C ALA A 704 -13.61 18.44 -20.53
N HIS A 705 -12.73 17.83 -21.33
CA HIS A 705 -12.88 16.50 -21.91
C HIS A 705 -11.89 15.47 -21.33
N GLN A 706 -11.15 15.84 -20.28
CA GLN A 706 -10.26 14.92 -19.59
C GLN A 706 -11.06 13.85 -18.84
N GLU A 707 -10.64 12.60 -19.00
CA GLU A 707 -11.26 11.46 -18.35
C GLU A 707 -10.23 10.69 -17.54
N VAL A 708 -10.53 10.52 -16.26
CA VAL A 708 -9.67 9.80 -15.32
C VAL A 708 -10.33 8.46 -15.03
N LEU A 709 -9.70 7.39 -15.51
CA LEU A 709 -10.10 6.04 -15.16
C LEU A 709 -9.43 5.66 -13.85
N ALA A 710 -10.21 5.21 -12.86
CA ALA A 710 -9.67 4.76 -11.58
C ALA A 710 -10.34 3.47 -11.11
N ASP A 711 -9.53 2.57 -10.56
CA ASP A 711 -10.00 1.44 -9.76
C ASP A 711 -10.18 1.90 -8.32
N LEU A 712 -11.35 1.60 -7.75
CA LEU A 712 -11.68 1.92 -6.38
C LEU A 712 -11.87 0.65 -5.57
N ARG A 713 -11.20 0.60 -4.42
CA ARG A 713 -11.45 -0.42 -3.40
C ARG A 713 -11.70 0.27 -2.08
N PHE A 714 -12.90 0.08 -1.53
CA PHE A 714 -13.28 0.65 -0.25
C PHE A 714 -13.05 -0.36 0.87
N TYR A 715 -12.79 0.17 2.07
CA TYR A 715 -12.41 -0.57 3.26
C TYR A 715 -13.29 -0.16 4.44
N ILE A 716 -13.72 -1.14 5.23
CA ILE A 716 -14.32 -0.95 6.55
C ILE A 716 -13.60 -1.88 7.51
N PHE A 717 -13.01 -1.34 8.57
CA PHE A 717 -12.29 -2.15 9.55
C PHE A 717 -13.25 -2.97 10.41
N ASN A 718 -12.90 -4.24 10.63
CA ASN A 718 -13.57 -5.14 11.56
C ASN A 718 -12.66 -5.39 12.77
N ASN A 719 -13.09 -4.90 13.93
CA ASN A 719 -12.35 -4.99 15.17
C ASN A 719 -12.30 -6.41 15.77
N ASN A 720 -13.24 -7.28 15.43
CA ASN A 720 -13.27 -8.66 15.95
C ASN A 720 -12.30 -9.54 15.17
N GLU A 721 -12.34 -9.45 13.85
CA GLU A 721 -11.50 -10.29 12.97
C GLU A 721 -10.07 -9.75 12.81
N ARG A 722 -9.84 -8.48 13.14
CA ARG A 722 -8.56 -7.79 12.89
C ARG A 722 -8.20 -7.72 11.41
N LYS A 723 -9.25 -7.55 10.59
CA LYS A 723 -9.21 -7.42 9.13
C LYS A 723 -10.11 -6.29 8.65
N TYR A 724 -9.98 -5.92 7.39
CA TYR A 724 -10.86 -5.00 6.69
C TYR A 724 -11.82 -5.77 5.79
N PHE A 725 -13.11 -5.49 5.92
CA PHE A 725 -14.06 -5.76 4.87
C PHE A 725 -13.73 -4.85 3.68
N THR A 726 -13.67 -5.45 2.49
CA THR A 726 -13.36 -4.76 1.25
C THR A 726 -14.47 -4.95 0.25
N ILE A 727 -14.74 -3.90 -0.51
CA ILE A 727 -15.61 -3.92 -1.68
C ILE A 727 -14.94 -3.17 -2.83
N GLN A 728 -14.93 -3.79 -4.00
CA GLN A 728 -14.40 -3.19 -5.23
C GLN A 728 -15.24 -3.63 -6.42
N ASP A 729 -15.23 -2.83 -7.48
CA ASP A 729 -15.89 -3.21 -8.73
C ASP A 729 -14.94 -4.05 -9.61
N THR A 730 -15.48 -4.79 -10.57
CA THR A 730 -14.67 -5.39 -11.63
C THR A 730 -14.36 -4.39 -12.74
N THR A 731 -15.13 -3.31 -12.85
CA THR A 731 -14.98 -2.27 -13.86
C THR A 731 -14.25 -1.03 -13.31
N VAL A 732 -13.57 -0.30 -14.20
CA VAL A 732 -12.95 0.99 -13.84
C VAL A 732 -14.01 2.08 -13.78
N TRP A 733 -13.85 3.00 -12.84
CA TRP A 733 -14.70 4.16 -12.69
C TRP A 733 -14.18 5.30 -13.55
N ARG A 734 -15.05 5.90 -14.36
CA ARG A 734 -14.72 6.97 -15.30
C ARG A 734 -15.11 8.32 -14.72
N PHE A 735 -14.12 9.02 -14.18
CA PHE A 735 -14.27 10.36 -13.65
C PHE A 735 -14.07 11.40 -14.75
N ASN A 736 -14.90 12.44 -14.76
CA ASN A 736 -14.75 13.63 -15.61
C ASN A 736 -15.47 14.81 -14.95
N VAL A 737 -15.41 15.99 -15.56
CA VAL A 737 -16.00 17.22 -15.02
C VAL A 737 -17.52 17.12 -14.77
N PHE A 738 -18.22 16.26 -15.51
CA PHE A 738 -19.66 16.02 -15.35
C PHE A 738 -19.97 14.91 -14.34
N LYS A 739 -19.01 14.02 -14.07
CA LYS A 739 -19.17 12.88 -13.19
C LYS A 739 -17.94 12.68 -12.31
N THR A 740 -18.00 13.36 -11.18
CA THR A 740 -16.84 13.58 -10.30
C THR A 740 -16.84 12.63 -9.12
N MET A 741 -17.94 11.92 -8.85
CA MET A 741 -18.12 11.07 -7.68
C MET A 741 -18.59 9.68 -8.08
N TRP A 742 -17.93 8.66 -7.53
CA TRP A 742 -18.25 7.25 -7.76
C TRP A 742 -18.07 6.43 -6.48
N GLY A 743 -18.79 5.33 -6.37
CA GLY A 743 -18.80 4.52 -5.15
C GLY A 743 -19.94 3.53 -5.11
N PHE A 744 -20.23 3.04 -3.91
CA PHE A 744 -21.26 2.06 -3.65
C PHE A 744 -22.30 2.62 -2.68
N SER A 745 -23.56 2.63 -3.12
CA SER A 745 -24.68 3.02 -2.26
C SER A 745 -25.03 2.00 -1.18
N GLN A 746 -24.71 0.71 -1.39
CA GLN A 746 -25.05 -0.38 -0.49
C GLN A 746 -23.82 -1.22 -0.09
N VAL A 747 -22.92 -0.64 0.70
CA VAL A 747 -21.67 -1.30 1.12
C VAL A 747 -21.93 -2.36 2.18
N LEU A 748 -22.54 -1.95 3.29
CA LEU A 748 -22.81 -2.79 4.47
C LEU A 748 -24.14 -2.35 5.09
N PRO A 749 -25.05 -3.26 5.49
CA PRO A 749 -26.29 -2.87 6.17
C PRO A 749 -25.98 -2.06 7.43
N VAL A 750 -26.74 -0.99 7.67
CA VAL A 750 -26.53 -0.10 8.84
C VAL A 750 -26.68 -0.88 10.15
N ASP A 751 -27.64 -1.80 10.22
CA ASP A 751 -27.87 -2.63 11.42
C ASP A 751 -26.68 -3.57 11.67
N THR A 752 -26.12 -4.15 10.61
CA THR A 752 -24.90 -4.98 10.71
C THR A 752 -23.71 -4.14 11.18
N PHE A 753 -23.54 -2.93 10.65
CA PHE A 753 -22.44 -2.04 11.03
C PHE A 753 -22.55 -1.59 12.50
N LYS A 754 -23.76 -1.20 12.94
CA LYS A 754 -24.01 -0.64 14.27
C LYS A 754 -24.06 -1.69 15.38
N ASP A 755 -24.36 -2.95 15.06
CA ASP A 755 -24.36 -4.03 16.05
C ASP A 755 -22.91 -4.27 16.54
N PRO A 756 -22.59 -4.00 17.83
CA PRO A 756 -21.25 -4.16 18.37
C PRO A 756 -20.71 -5.60 18.25
N LYS A 757 -21.59 -6.61 18.13
CA LYS A 757 -21.19 -8.01 17.94
C LYS A 757 -20.49 -8.26 16.61
N ASN A 758 -20.74 -7.42 15.60
CA ASN A 758 -20.13 -7.57 14.28
C ASN A 758 -18.75 -6.89 14.19
N GLY A 759 -18.39 -6.04 15.16
CA GLY A 759 -17.03 -5.49 15.30
C GLY A 759 -16.68 -4.30 14.39
N TYR A 760 -17.59 -3.82 13.53
CA TYR A 760 -17.34 -2.66 12.67
C TYR A 760 -17.41 -1.32 13.42
N LEU A 761 -18.28 -1.24 14.42
CA LEU A 761 -18.32 -0.19 15.42
C LEU A 761 -17.82 -0.79 16.75
N TYR A 762 -16.74 -0.26 17.29
CA TYR A 762 -16.06 -0.80 18.47
C TYR A 762 -15.73 0.32 19.47
N ASP A 763 -15.30 -0.04 20.69
CA ASP A 763 -14.98 0.91 21.76
C ASP A 763 -16.08 1.98 21.96
N GLY A 764 -17.34 1.55 21.85
CA GLY A 764 -18.56 2.35 22.00
C GLY A 764 -18.88 3.31 20.84
N ASP A 765 -17.88 3.83 20.13
CA ASP A 765 -18.11 4.85 19.09
C ASP A 765 -17.01 4.96 18.00
N HIS A 766 -16.12 3.98 17.95
CA HIS A 766 -14.98 3.97 17.05
C HIS A 766 -15.27 3.18 15.78
N CYS A 767 -14.90 3.74 14.63
CA CYS A 767 -14.92 3.03 13.36
C CYS A 767 -13.82 3.55 12.42
N GLU A 768 -13.50 2.74 11.42
CA GLU A 768 -12.48 3.09 10.44
C GLU A 768 -12.94 2.72 9.03
N PHE A 769 -12.84 3.71 8.14
CA PHE A 769 -13.09 3.61 6.72
C PHE A 769 -11.80 3.88 5.95
N GLY A 770 -11.74 3.41 4.71
CA GLY A 770 -10.69 3.87 3.82
C GLY A 770 -10.90 3.46 2.38
N VAL A 771 -9.97 3.87 1.54
CA VAL A 771 -10.04 3.65 0.10
C VAL A 771 -8.63 3.47 -0.48
N ASP A 772 -8.52 2.56 -1.44
CA ASP A 772 -7.47 2.59 -2.47
C ASP A 772 -8.06 3.19 -3.73
N VAL A 773 -7.47 4.29 -4.16
CA VAL A 773 -7.63 4.82 -5.51
C VAL A 773 -6.41 4.36 -6.29
N ILE A 774 -6.62 3.58 -7.33
CA ILE A 774 -5.55 3.14 -8.21
C ILE A 774 -5.85 3.80 -9.55
N ILE A 775 -4.94 4.65 -10.03
CA ILE A 775 -5.01 5.21 -11.38
C ILE A 775 -4.11 4.34 -12.24
N PRO A 776 -4.69 3.41 -13.00
CA PRO A 776 -3.92 2.41 -13.70
C PRO A 776 -3.33 3.00 -14.98
N SER A 777 -2.02 2.83 -15.17
CA SER A 777 -1.34 3.22 -16.41
C SER A 777 -1.87 2.40 -17.60
N ILE A 778 -1.71 2.95 -18.80
CA ILE A 778 -1.83 2.18 -20.04
C ILE A 778 -0.73 1.11 -19.98
N ALA A 779 -1.02 -0.14 -20.35
CA ALA A 779 -0.06 -1.23 -20.28
C ALA A 779 1.26 -0.83 -20.94
N GLU A 780 2.28 -0.54 -20.11
CA GLU A 780 3.56 0.02 -20.58
C GLU A 780 4.46 -1.05 -21.20
N ASN A 781 4.06 -2.33 -21.10
CA ASN A 781 4.88 -3.44 -21.51
C ASN A 781 4.00 -4.60 -21.98
N SER A 782 4.18 -5.00 -23.24
CA SER A 782 3.60 -6.24 -23.74
C SER A 782 4.58 -7.03 -24.62
N GLU A 783 4.39 -8.34 -24.66
CA GLU A 783 5.14 -9.22 -25.54
C GLU A 783 4.22 -10.17 -26.31
N LEU A 784 4.69 -10.56 -27.50
CA LEU A 784 4.02 -11.49 -28.40
C LEU A 784 4.95 -12.65 -28.70
N PHE A 785 4.63 -13.82 -28.17
CA PHE A 785 5.32 -15.08 -28.44
C PHE A 785 4.71 -15.77 -29.66
N SER A 786 5.57 -16.21 -30.56
CA SER A 786 5.22 -17.01 -31.73
C SER A 786 6.28 -18.08 -31.99
N ALA A 787 5.93 -19.16 -32.68
CA ALA A 787 6.88 -20.18 -33.09
C ALA A 787 6.68 -20.59 -34.55
N THR A 788 7.79 -20.67 -35.28
CA THR A 788 7.79 -21.21 -36.64
C THR A 788 7.99 -22.72 -36.55
N GLU A 789 7.00 -23.51 -37.01
CA GLU A 789 7.09 -24.98 -37.09
C GLU A 789 7.27 -25.50 -38.53
N LYS A 790 7.18 -24.62 -39.53
CA LYS A 790 7.32 -24.97 -40.95
C LYS A 790 8.48 -24.23 -41.58
N PHE A 791 9.50 -24.97 -42.00
CA PHE A 791 10.70 -24.43 -42.65
C PHE A 791 10.80 -24.97 -44.09
N TYR A 792 11.20 -24.11 -45.03
CA TYR A 792 11.45 -24.52 -46.42
C TYR A 792 12.61 -25.53 -46.51
N ASN A 793 13.63 -25.36 -45.67
CA ASN A 793 14.72 -26.31 -45.48
C ASN A 793 14.99 -26.51 -43.98
N PRO A 794 14.36 -27.50 -43.32
CA PRO A 794 14.49 -27.70 -41.88
C PRO A 794 15.80 -28.38 -41.48
N THR A 795 16.58 -28.89 -42.42
CA THR A 795 17.76 -29.70 -42.12
C THR A 795 19.06 -29.03 -42.53
N PHE A 796 20.08 -29.16 -41.69
CA PHE A 796 21.46 -28.86 -42.05
C PHE A 796 22.35 -30.08 -41.76
N THR A 797 23.13 -30.49 -42.76
CA THR A 797 24.02 -31.67 -42.67
C THR A 797 25.46 -31.21 -42.78
N TRP A 798 26.29 -31.66 -41.85
CA TRP A 798 27.72 -31.40 -41.83
C TRP A 798 28.50 -32.70 -42.01
N THR A 799 29.34 -32.73 -43.04
CA THR A 799 30.22 -33.84 -43.36
C THR A 799 31.63 -33.54 -42.86
N ILE A 800 32.10 -34.35 -41.92
CA ILE A 800 33.43 -34.27 -41.32
C ILE A 800 34.30 -35.34 -41.97
N ARG A 801 35.33 -34.94 -42.70
CA ARG A 801 36.30 -35.83 -43.33
C ARG A 801 37.56 -35.94 -42.48
N GLY A 802 38.18 -37.11 -42.44
CA GLY A 802 39.38 -37.33 -41.63
C GLY A 802 39.07 -37.37 -40.13
N PHE A 803 37.92 -37.95 -39.74
CA PHE A 803 37.43 -37.90 -38.35
C PHE A 803 38.46 -38.44 -37.34
N SER A 804 39.19 -39.50 -37.72
CA SER A 804 40.27 -40.09 -36.91
C SER A 804 41.47 -39.15 -36.66
N THR A 805 41.63 -38.10 -37.49
CA THR A 805 42.73 -37.14 -37.42
C THR A 805 42.38 -35.87 -36.62
N LEU A 806 41.16 -35.80 -36.06
CA LEU A 806 40.72 -34.66 -35.27
C LEU A 806 41.43 -34.62 -33.91
N LEU A 807 42.23 -33.59 -33.68
CA LEU A 807 43.06 -33.41 -32.48
C LEU A 807 42.49 -32.43 -31.46
N LYS A 808 41.56 -31.55 -31.86
CA LYS A 808 40.94 -30.57 -30.95
C LYS A 808 39.79 -31.19 -30.19
N ASP A 809 39.52 -30.68 -29.00
CA ASP A 809 38.39 -31.12 -28.19
C ASP A 809 37.04 -30.80 -28.84
N MET A 810 36.96 -29.72 -29.62
CA MET A 810 35.73 -29.23 -30.24
C MET A 810 35.97 -28.69 -31.65
N TYR A 811 35.05 -29.04 -32.56
CA TYR A 811 34.96 -28.50 -33.91
C TYR A 811 33.56 -27.93 -34.13
N SER A 812 33.47 -26.84 -34.88
CA SER A 812 32.19 -26.23 -35.26
C SER A 812 31.99 -26.32 -36.78
N SER A 813 30.75 -26.55 -37.21
CA SER A 813 30.36 -26.45 -38.61
C SER A 813 30.42 -25.00 -39.10
N ASP A 814 30.26 -24.81 -40.41
CA ASP A 814 29.87 -23.52 -40.97
C ASP A 814 28.54 -23.03 -40.38
N VAL A 815 28.32 -21.71 -40.45
CA VAL A 815 27.09 -21.08 -40.00
C VAL A 815 25.96 -21.41 -40.97
N PHE A 816 24.80 -21.79 -40.44
CA PHE A 816 23.59 -22.01 -41.22
C PHE A 816 22.40 -21.28 -40.60
N THR A 817 21.41 -20.93 -41.42
CA THR A 817 20.25 -20.14 -40.99
C THR A 817 18.98 -20.95 -41.14
N ILE A 818 18.28 -21.18 -40.03
CA ILE A 818 16.95 -21.82 -40.01
C ILE A 818 16.09 -21.10 -38.97
N GLY A 819 14.83 -20.83 -39.32
CA GLY A 819 13.91 -20.08 -38.45
C GLY A 819 14.31 -18.63 -38.22
N GLY A 820 14.99 -18.00 -39.19
CA GLY A 820 15.46 -16.62 -39.08
C GLY A 820 16.60 -16.40 -38.08
N ARG A 821 17.24 -17.48 -37.62
CA ARG A 821 18.37 -17.46 -36.68
C ARG A 821 19.56 -18.22 -37.25
N SER A 822 20.76 -17.76 -36.89
CA SER A 822 22.03 -18.34 -37.30
C SER A 822 22.56 -19.32 -36.25
N TRP A 823 22.99 -20.49 -36.72
CA TRP A 823 23.37 -21.62 -35.88
C TRP A 823 24.67 -22.24 -36.36
N ASN A 824 25.33 -22.98 -35.46
CA ASN A 824 26.41 -23.89 -35.78
C ASN A 824 26.21 -25.21 -35.03
N ILE A 825 26.63 -26.33 -35.62
CA ILE A 825 26.78 -27.60 -34.92
C ILE A 825 28.16 -27.61 -34.28
N GLN A 826 28.26 -28.01 -33.01
CA GLN A 826 29.51 -28.30 -32.33
C GLN A 826 29.64 -29.80 -32.09
N VAL A 827 30.73 -30.40 -32.55
CA VAL A 827 31.05 -31.81 -32.31
C VAL A 827 32.29 -31.90 -31.43
N TYR A 828 32.23 -32.77 -30.43
CA TYR A 828 33.35 -33.14 -29.57
C TYR A 828 33.76 -34.57 -29.90
N PRO A 829 34.81 -34.77 -30.74
CA PRO A 829 35.18 -36.09 -31.26
C PRO A 829 35.54 -37.10 -30.17
N ASN A 830 36.11 -36.62 -29.06
CA ASN A 830 36.49 -37.42 -27.88
C ASN A 830 35.43 -37.37 -26.76
N GLY A 831 34.27 -36.79 -27.02
CA GLY A 831 33.21 -36.59 -26.03
C GLY A 831 33.46 -35.39 -25.12
N ARG A 832 32.45 -35.04 -24.31
CA ARG A 832 32.49 -33.92 -23.36
C ARG A 832 31.83 -34.29 -22.05
N GLY A 833 32.49 -34.00 -20.93
CA GLY A 833 31.95 -34.25 -19.58
C GLY A 833 31.66 -35.73 -19.38
N GLU A 834 30.42 -36.09 -19.03
CA GLU A 834 30.08 -37.50 -18.79
C GLU A 834 30.22 -38.45 -19.99
N GLY A 835 30.26 -37.91 -21.21
CA GLY A 835 30.47 -38.70 -22.42
C GLY A 835 31.95 -38.86 -22.80
N GLU A 836 32.85 -38.17 -22.11
CA GLU A 836 34.26 -38.09 -22.48
C GLU A 836 34.94 -39.46 -22.49
N GLY A 837 35.71 -39.72 -23.54
CA GLY A 837 36.42 -40.97 -23.79
C GLY A 837 35.54 -42.16 -24.20
N LYS A 838 34.20 -42.03 -24.18
CA LYS A 838 33.27 -43.15 -24.42
C LYS A 838 32.20 -42.87 -25.48
N PHE A 839 31.81 -41.62 -25.67
CA PHE A 839 30.72 -41.22 -26.55
C PHE A 839 31.12 -40.00 -27.38
N LEU A 840 30.59 -39.92 -28.60
CA LEU A 840 30.57 -38.69 -29.36
C LEU A 840 29.56 -37.73 -28.73
N SER A 841 29.95 -36.47 -28.54
CA SER A 841 29.02 -35.42 -28.11
C SER A 841 28.74 -34.43 -29.24
N MET A 842 27.49 -33.97 -29.33
CA MET A 842 27.03 -33.03 -30.34
C MET A 842 26.11 -31.99 -29.71
N PHE A 843 26.33 -30.73 -30.06
CA PHE A 843 25.53 -29.61 -29.59
C PHE A 843 25.11 -28.72 -30.75
N LEU A 844 23.90 -28.17 -30.66
CA LEU A 844 23.48 -27.03 -31.43
C LEU A 844 23.90 -25.78 -30.67
N LYS A 845 24.45 -24.78 -31.37
CA LYS A 845 24.85 -23.52 -30.80
C LYS A 845 24.25 -22.37 -31.59
N LEU A 846 23.63 -21.43 -30.89
CA LEU A 846 23.26 -20.14 -31.45
C LEU A 846 24.54 -19.36 -31.76
N ASN A 847 24.64 -18.86 -32.99
CA ASN A 847 25.85 -18.19 -33.47
C ASN A 847 26.15 -16.93 -32.64
N GLY A 848 27.43 -16.69 -32.34
CA GLY A 848 27.85 -15.55 -31.50
C GLY A 848 27.65 -14.17 -32.13
N GLU A 849 27.48 -14.11 -33.45
CA GLU A 849 27.15 -12.88 -34.18
C GLU A 849 25.66 -12.52 -34.08
N GLU A 850 24.80 -13.44 -33.61
CA GLU A 850 23.41 -13.15 -33.27
C GLU A 850 23.37 -12.18 -32.09
N LYS A 851 22.93 -10.95 -32.36
CA LYS A 851 22.73 -9.92 -31.32
C LYS A 851 21.38 -10.13 -30.63
N LEU A 852 21.30 -11.15 -29.77
CA LEU A 852 20.18 -11.27 -28.83
C LEU A 852 20.10 -10.02 -27.95
N ARG A 853 18.90 -9.46 -27.79
CA ARG A 853 18.67 -8.37 -26.85
C ARG A 853 18.90 -8.88 -25.42
N PRO A 854 19.18 -7.99 -24.44
CA PRO A 854 19.19 -8.37 -23.03
C PRO A 854 17.91 -9.15 -22.67
N TYR A 855 18.08 -10.27 -21.95
CA TYR A 855 16.99 -11.15 -21.50
C TYR A 855 16.17 -11.84 -22.60
N GLU A 856 16.59 -11.79 -23.87
CA GLU A 856 15.97 -12.58 -24.94
C GLU A 856 16.26 -14.07 -24.75
N LYS A 857 15.20 -14.88 -24.85
CA LYS A 857 15.26 -16.34 -24.87
C LYS A 857 14.60 -16.85 -26.16
N VAL A 858 15.19 -17.88 -26.76
CA VAL A 858 14.72 -18.51 -28.00
C VAL A 858 14.45 -19.97 -27.72
N TYR A 859 13.19 -20.37 -27.80
CA TYR A 859 12.80 -21.77 -27.72
C TYR A 859 13.12 -22.48 -29.03
N VAL A 860 13.74 -23.66 -28.93
CA VAL A 860 14.07 -24.50 -30.07
C VAL A 860 13.68 -25.94 -29.78
N ARG A 861 12.98 -26.54 -30.73
CA ARG A 861 12.84 -27.99 -30.84
C ARG A 861 13.53 -28.47 -32.10
N ALA A 862 14.42 -29.46 -31.97
CA ALA A 862 15.17 -30.01 -33.08
C ALA A 862 15.55 -31.47 -32.83
N LYS A 863 15.98 -32.19 -33.87
CA LYS A 863 16.62 -33.50 -33.73
C LYS A 863 18.10 -33.37 -34.07
N LEU A 864 18.97 -33.83 -33.18
CA LEU A 864 20.41 -33.96 -33.45
C LEU A 864 20.70 -35.40 -33.84
N ARG A 865 21.32 -35.60 -35.01
CA ARG A 865 21.51 -36.91 -35.63
C ARG A 865 22.95 -37.20 -36.02
N VAL A 866 23.33 -38.45 -35.86
CA VAL A 866 24.45 -39.06 -36.59
C VAL A 866 23.85 -39.90 -37.72
N LEU A 867 24.18 -39.54 -38.95
CA LEU A 867 23.61 -40.17 -40.13
C LEU A 867 24.30 -41.51 -40.42
N ASN A 868 23.48 -42.51 -40.71
CA ASN A 868 23.94 -43.79 -41.19
C ASN A 868 24.20 -43.72 -42.70
N GLN A 869 25.40 -44.08 -43.13
CA GLN A 869 25.82 -43.97 -44.52
C GLN A 869 25.50 -45.25 -45.33
N SER A 870 25.04 -46.30 -44.67
CA SER A 870 24.73 -47.62 -45.25
C SER A 870 23.21 -47.89 -45.37
N LYS A 871 22.37 -46.85 -45.30
CA LYS A 871 20.89 -46.90 -45.35
C LYS A 871 20.21 -47.64 -44.18
N LEU A 872 20.91 -47.84 -43.06
CA LEU A 872 20.30 -48.27 -41.79
C LEU A 872 19.75 -47.05 -41.02
N ASN A 873 19.18 -47.28 -39.83
CA ASN A 873 18.62 -46.21 -39.00
C ASN A 873 19.71 -45.25 -38.48
N ASN A 874 19.42 -43.96 -38.51
CA ASN A 874 20.25 -42.92 -37.88
C ASN A 874 20.19 -43.03 -36.35
N VAL A 875 21.25 -42.60 -35.66
CA VAL A 875 21.17 -42.33 -34.22
C VAL A 875 20.71 -40.89 -34.05
N GLN A 876 19.66 -40.67 -33.27
CA GLN A 876 19.10 -39.34 -33.06
C GLN A 876 18.56 -39.14 -31.65
N ASN A 877 18.70 -37.92 -31.13
CA ASN A 877 18.07 -37.47 -29.90
C ASN A 877 17.27 -36.18 -30.16
N GLN A 878 16.15 -36.01 -29.47
CA GLN A 878 15.31 -34.82 -29.56
C GLN A 878 15.79 -33.74 -28.59
N LEU A 879 16.21 -32.61 -29.14
CA LEU A 879 16.54 -31.38 -28.45
C LEU A 879 15.27 -30.54 -28.26
N ASP A 880 15.00 -30.10 -27.04
CA ASP A 880 13.86 -29.25 -26.69
C ASP A 880 14.30 -28.30 -25.57
N SER A 881 14.67 -27.06 -25.91
CA SER A 881 15.40 -26.18 -24.97
C SER A 881 15.27 -24.69 -25.27
N TRP A 882 15.45 -23.88 -24.22
CA TRP A 882 15.52 -22.42 -24.31
C TRP A 882 16.99 -21.95 -24.44
N PHE A 883 17.32 -21.38 -25.58
CA PHE A 883 18.59 -20.72 -25.84
C PHE A 883 18.57 -19.29 -25.31
N SER A 884 19.69 -18.83 -24.75
CA SER A 884 19.86 -17.44 -24.31
C SER A 884 21.30 -17.00 -24.50
N ARG A 885 21.58 -15.71 -24.26
CA ARG A 885 22.97 -15.22 -24.25
C ARG A 885 23.84 -15.91 -23.19
N ALA A 886 23.26 -16.27 -22.04
CA ALA A 886 23.97 -16.99 -20.98
C ALA A 886 24.19 -18.47 -21.33
N VAL A 887 23.23 -19.08 -22.02
CA VAL A 887 23.28 -20.49 -22.44
C VAL A 887 23.02 -20.58 -23.94
N PRO A 888 24.03 -20.31 -24.79
CA PRO A 888 23.85 -20.27 -26.24
C PRO A 888 23.96 -21.64 -26.89
N SER A 889 24.17 -22.73 -26.15
CA SER A 889 24.41 -24.06 -26.71
C SER A 889 23.75 -25.17 -25.90
N TRP A 890 23.05 -26.05 -26.59
CA TRP A 890 22.36 -27.22 -26.04
C TRP A 890 22.58 -28.45 -26.91
N GLY A 891 22.58 -29.63 -26.30
CA GLY A 891 22.84 -30.88 -27.00
C GLY A 891 23.12 -32.05 -26.07
N PHE A 892 23.77 -33.08 -26.60
CA PHE A 892 23.92 -34.36 -25.92
C PHE A 892 25.39 -34.70 -25.71
N ARG A 893 25.76 -34.92 -24.43
CA ARG A 893 27.08 -35.44 -24.05
C ARG A 893 27.27 -36.89 -24.48
N LYS A 894 26.20 -37.67 -24.51
CA LYS A 894 26.19 -39.09 -24.88
C LYS A 894 25.26 -39.28 -26.09
N LEU A 895 25.71 -38.92 -27.30
CA LEU A 895 24.87 -39.06 -28.50
C LEU A 895 24.99 -40.47 -29.12
N ILE A 896 26.22 -40.95 -29.33
CA ILE A 896 26.51 -42.31 -29.82
C ILE A 896 27.78 -42.82 -29.14
N SER A 897 27.82 -44.09 -28.74
CA SER A 897 29.02 -44.70 -28.14
C SER A 897 30.13 -44.84 -29.18
N PHE A 898 31.39 -44.83 -28.75
CA PHE A 898 32.51 -45.06 -29.67
C PHE A 898 32.54 -46.48 -30.22
N ASP A 899 32.09 -47.47 -29.45
CA ASP A 899 31.94 -48.84 -29.93
C ASP A 899 30.99 -48.88 -31.14
N ASP A 900 29.84 -48.21 -31.04
CA ASP A 900 28.85 -48.19 -32.12
C ASP A 900 29.28 -47.30 -33.29
N LEU A 901 29.94 -46.17 -33.00
CA LEU A 901 30.42 -45.25 -34.02
C LEU A 901 31.54 -45.85 -34.87
N ARG A 902 32.45 -46.63 -34.25
CA ARG A 902 33.65 -47.22 -34.89
C ARG A 902 33.40 -48.62 -35.44
N ASP A 903 32.30 -49.27 -35.08
CA ASP A 903 31.88 -50.52 -35.68
C ASP A 903 31.54 -50.31 -37.17
N SER A 904 32.44 -50.76 -38.03
CA SER A 904 32.28 -50.65 -39.50
C SER A 904 31.01 -51.31 -40.02
N SER A 905 30.45 -52.31 -39.32
CA SER A 905 29.19 -52.96 -39.71
C SER A 905 27.97 -52.06 -39.48
N LYS A 906 28.08 -51.09 -38.58
CA LYS A 906 27.00 -50.14 -38.24
C LYS A 906 26.94 -48.94 -39.17
N GLY A 907 28.01 -48.63 -39.92
CA GLY A 907 27.95 -47.67 -41.04
C GLY A 907 27.81 -46.18 -40.66
N PHE A 908 28.16 -45.79 -39.43
CA PHE A 908 28.14 -44.38 -39.00
C PHE A 908 29.42 -43.62 -39.39
N LEU A 909 30.58 -44.28 -39.31
CA LEU A 909 31.88 -43.79 -39.76
C LEU A 909 32.35 -44.63 -40.95
N VAL A 910 32.23 -44.08 -42.17
CA VAL A 910 32.58 -44.78 -43.42
C VAL A 910 33.69 -44.00 -44.12
N ASN A 911 34.77 -44.66 -44.53
CA ASN A 911 35.93 -44.02 -45.18
C ASN A 911 36.47 -42.81 -44.39
N ASP A 912 36.54 -42.95 -43.07
CA ASP A 912 36.92 -41.89 -42.11
C ASP A 912 36.09 -40.59 -42.24
N MET A 913 34.84 -40.74 -42.67
CA MET A 913 33.88 -39.66 -42.84
C MET A 913 32.71 -39.85 -41.88
N LEU A 914 32.43 -38.80 -41.10
CA LEU A 914 31.28 -38.74 -40.19
C LEU A 914 30.28 -37.71 -40.72
N MET A 915 29.00 -38.08 -40.79
CA MET A 915 27.92 -37.17 -41.18
C MET A 915 27.02 -36.91 -39.98
N VAL A 916 26.93 -35.65 -39.57
CA VAL A 916 26.00 -35.21 -38.51
C VAL A 916 24.98 -34.25 -39.07
N GLN A 917 23.76 -34.25 -38.53
CA GLN A 917 22.66 -33.44 -39.03
C GLN A 917 21.84 -32.87 -37.89
N VAL A 918 21.37 -31.64 -38.07
CA VAL A 918 20.26 -31.09 -37.29
C VAL A 918 19.01 -31.02 -38.16
N GLU A 919 17.87 -31.40 -37.62
CA GLU A 919 16.53 -31.15 -38.19
C GLU A 919 15.77 -30.24 -37.22
N MET A 920 15.51 -29.00 -37.61
CA MET A 920 14.73 -28.04 -36.82
C MET A 920 13.24 -28.35 -36.97
N GLU A 921 12.55 -28.46 -35.84
CA GLU A 921 11.10 -28.72 -35.76
C GLU A 921 10.33 -27.47 -35.33
N ALA A 922 10.90 -26.66 -34.44
CA ALA A 922 10.32 -25.40 -34.02
C ALA A 922 11.40 -24.39 -33.60
N VAL A 923 11.24 -23.12 -33.98
CA VAL A 923 12.08 -22.01 -33.51
C VAL A 923 11.16 -20.85 -33.14
N SER A 924 11.27 -20.35 -31.90
CA SER A 924 10.43 -19.24 -31.45
C SER A 924 10.95 -17.87 -31.83
N SER A 925 10.03 -16.90 -31.87
CA SER A 925 10.33 -15.48 -31.95
C SER A 925 9.41 -14.72 -31.00
N THR A 926 9.96 -13.72 -30.30
CA THR A 926 9.20 -12.86 -29.39
C THR A 926 9.33 -11.41 -29.84
N LYS A 927 8.19 -10.75 -30.08
CA LYS A 927 8.12 -9.31 -30.35
C LYS A 927 7.74 -8.58 -29.06
N TYR A 928 8.22 -7.36 -28.91
CA TYR A 928 8.06 -6.56 -27.70
C TYR A 928 7.50 -5.20 -28.07
N PHE A 929 6.48 -4.75 -27.34
CA PHE A 929 5.83 -3.47 -27.53
C PHE A 929 5.82 -2.72 -26.19
N PRO A 930 6.47 -1.55 -26.11
CA PRO A 930 6.32 -0.64 -24.98
C PRO A 930 4.95 0.06 -24.99
#